data_AF-A0A822FLD0-F1
#
_entry.id   AF-A0A822FLD0-F1
#
_cell.length_a   1.000
_cell.length_b   1.000
_cell.length_c   1.000
_cell.angle_alpha   90.00
_cell.angle_beta   90.00
_cell.angle_gamma   90.00
#
_symmetry.space_group_name_H-M   'P 1'
#
loop_
_entity.id
_entity.type
_entity.pdbx_description
1 polymer ?
#
loop_
_entity_poly.entity_id
_entity_poly.type
_entity_poly.pdbx_seq_one_letter_code
_entity_poly.pdbx_strand_id
1 'polypeptide(L)'
;LYTWIDNFLPKNLGNHFPLLQHLFVDYSQDQLCNLVIDAFEQFNISIDDEEKSENIPDIINYCQEKLLHTGSFDLPLTLSIQSNSECQNLIEKYYDLRQSFTFSKLIKQCLENSTTSLQVIYTYTQIYHTIDHLPSNVEEVKLSAFRTELELVRKVKCHYQALTNIRLLLIRVDYHGEHQHILSLKHVIQNEYISSSNRSVWIIFHLQRNLLNQINNDVLFSGWLIDMIDDLNDRELIPKQILNNPSYQNLVLQPEFCLSECIFDGDIHRCQSNFHLFDSMFDELVDRCLSKFRYINFQTKDKEHISERRHVLLQHIIEHRNNSTLKNLHLRSIIIEYLMILIKQFPPPDKTRFVDWRLDILTNGVTIAGSRSFYHAFQVTISMFYEAYLSLLLTHLEKYQFFDAYIFIVNNQDDNMQNDLSKLWIDSLKASLETIDLTIINLDVIDISYAFGLQLPCAAIEFENIRTIRKKFQELQENNNESSSDEYDSRLEQMHTSNIYNDKFLQLIFNDQKWCQLYFHDQISMHLAYAKIQLSTNFVFDLLTSNPTRTIKQYKRLFLIEHIELNEILRLFEISLQLVSEENIRNIIREQWIEIPPSIIKSSEFYTLVLVNSEQFYQLPPKTTTLEEQSIFEYQGDPMIETSLMNLIELILSSSVIQHAKNIQQITTTYSLIAKGIRDLNSYNVNNLEKLRSFISLIRCLTTLLSHKALDILKDVCMGSFDAKFDSCSGIHCFITQLQQRIKAEKSTADENTIHRALVKLELDFLKDWLADNGDSYGEILTLMNDENNDLWFYSAKIFT
;
A
#
# COMPACT_ATOMS: atom_id res chain seq x y z
N LEU A 1 -15.49 -49.85 -24.81
CA LEU A 1 -15.45 -48.38 -25.00
C LEU A 1 -15.64 -47.61 -23.69
N TYR A 2 -16.74 -47.83 -22.94
CA TYR A 2 -16.96 -47.17 -21.63
C TYR A 2 -15.79 -47.36 -20.65
N THR A 3 -15.35 -48.61 -20.44
CA THR A 3 -14.19 -48.91 -19.58
C THR A 3 -12.90 -48.25 -20.03
N TRP A 4 -12.76 -47.97 -21.32
CA TRP A 4 -11.59 -47.30 -21.87
C TRP A 4 -11.58 -45.81 -21.51
N ILE A 5 -12.69 -45.10 -21.70
CA ILE A 5 -12.80 -43.67 -21.31
C ILE A 5 -12.82 -43.47 -19.80
N ASP A 6 -13.43 -44.38 -19.03
CA ASP A 6 -13.53 -44.29 -17.56
C ASP A 6 -12.15 -44.37 -16.90
N ASN A 7 -11.21 -45.09 -17.53
CA ASN A 7 -9.83 -45.17 -17.06
C ASN A 7 -9.06 -43.83 -17.18
N PHE A 8 -9.51 -42.89 -18.01
CA PHE A 8 -8.87 -41.58 -18.16
C PHE A 8 -9.17 -40.65 -16.99
N LEU A 9 -10.25 -40.88 -16.26
CA LEU A 9 -10.55 -40.07 -15.08
C LEU A 9 -9.56 -40.39 -13.95
N PRO A 10 -8.92 -39.38 -13.33
CA PRO A 10 -7.94 -39.62 -12.29
C PRO A 10 -8.64 -40.13 -11.03
N LYS A 11 -8.29 -41.34 -10.58
CA LYS A 11 -8.88 -41.97 -9.38
C LYS A 11 -8.54 -41.25 -8.07
N ASN A 12 -7.52 -40.38 -8.10
CA ASN A 12 -7.01 -39.67 -6.92
C ASN A 12 -7.53 -38.23 -6.80
N LEU A 13 -8.30 -37.75 -7.78
CA LEU A 13 -8.97 -36.45 -7.72
C LEU A 13 -10.38 -36.67 -7.17
N GLY A 14 -10.90 -35.74 -6.37
CA GLY A 14 -12.24 -35.87 -5.80
C GLY A 14 -13.31 -36.10 -6.88
N ASN A 15 -14.37 -36.84 -6.56
CA ASN A 15 -15.39 -37.32 -7.52
C ASN A 15 -16.22 -36.23 -8.25
N HIS A 16 -15.84 -34.95 -8.15
CA HIS A 16 -16.63 -33.81 -8.64
C HIS A 16 -16.07 -33.15 -9.90
N PHE A 17 -14.77 -33.28 -10.19
CA PHE A 17 -14.13 -32.68 -11.37
C PHE A 17 -12.77 -33.36 -11.66
N PRO A 18 -12.39 -33.56 -12.94
CA PRO A 18 -13.21 -33.41 -14.15
C PRO A 18 -14.23 -34.56 -14.29
N LEU A 19 -15.32 -34.30 -15.01
CA LEU A 19 -16.27 -35.33 -15.47
C LEU A 19 -15.95 -35.75 -16.91
N LEU A 20 -16.48 -36.89 -17.37
CA LEU A 20 -16.33 -37.34 -18.77
C LEU A 20 -16.79 -36.29 -19.79
N GLN A 21 -17.81 -35.49 -19.46
CA GLN A 21 -18.28 -34.37 -20.29
C GLN A 21 -17.26 -33.23 -20.45
N HIS A 22 -16.31 -33.10 -19.52
CA HIS A 22 -15.22 -32.14 -19.68
C HIS A 22 -14.19 -32.68 -20.67
N LEU A 23 -13.93 -33.99 -20.66
CA LEU A 23 -12.99 -34.61 -21.58
C LEU A 23 -13.58 -34.69 -22.99
N PHE A 24 -14.84 -35.09 -23.11
CA PHE A 24 -15.58 -35.28 -24.37
C PHE A 24 -16.93 -34.55 -24.26
N VAL A 25 -17.06 -33.41 -24.95
CA VAL A 25 -18.13 -32.43 -24.69
C VAL A 25 -19.55 -32.92 -24.99
N ASP A 26 -19.69 -33.90 -25.88
CA ASP A 26 -20.96 -34.53 -26.27
C ASP A 26 -21.22 -35.85 -25.52
N TYR A 27 -20.42 -36.16 -24.50
CA TYR A 27 -20.51 -37.45 -23.82
C TYR A 27 -21.87 -37.67 -23.14
N SER A 28 -22.46 -38.82 -23.47
CA SER A 28 -23.51 -39.50 -22.73
C SER A 28 -23.38 -41.01 -22.96
N GLN A 29 -24.04 -41.83 -22.13
CA GLN A 29 -24.05 -43.28 -22.35
C GLN A 29 -24.69 -43.64 -23.69
N ASP A 30 -25.77 -42.96 -24.06
CA ASP A 30 -26.46 -43.15 -25.33
C ASP A 30 -25.59 -42.73 -26.53
N GLN A 31 -24.75 -41.71 -26.38
CA GLN A 31 -23.83 -41.29 -27.43
C GLN A 31 -22.80 -42.38 -27.76
N LEU A 32 -22.31 -43.11 -26.76
CA LEU A 32 -21.43 -44.26 -27.01
C LEU A 32 -22.14 -45.36 -27.79
N CYS A 33 -23.40 -45.63 -27.49
CA CYS A 33 -24.19 -46.59 -28.26
C CYS A 33 -24.36 -46.15 -29.71
N ASN A 34 -24.66 -44.87 -29.95
CA ASN A 34 -24.78 -44.33 -31.30
C ASN A 34 -23.46 -44.36 -32.07
N LEU A 35 -22.32 -44.07 -31.44
CA LEU A 35 -21.01 -44.20 -32.08
C LEU A 35 -20.71 -45.63 -32.53
N VAL A 36 -21.11 -46.62 -31.73
CA VAL A 36 -20.96 -48.03 -32.10
C VAL A 36 -21.87 -48.34 -33.29
N ILE A 37 -23.14 -47.93 -33.27
CA ILE A 37 -24.07 -48.11 -34.38
C ILE A 37 -23.53 -47.48 -35.67
N ASP A 38 -23.05 -46.22 -35.59
CA ASP A 38 -22.45 -45.50 -36.72
C ASP A 38 -21.24 -46.26 -37.29
N ALA A 39 -20.42 -46.91 -36.44
CA ALA A 39 -19.31 -47.74 -36.89
C ALA A 39 -19.80 -48.98 -37.66
N PHE A 40 -20.82 -49.67 -37.15
CA PHE A 40 -21.39 -50.84 -37.83
C PHE A 40 -21.96 -50.47 -39.20
N GLU A 41 -22.66 -49.33 -39.29
CA GLU A 41 -23.16 -48.80 -40.56
C GLU A 41 -22.01 -48.45 -41.52
N GLN A 42 -20.98 -47.73 -41.03
CA GLN A 42 -19.83 -47.32 -41.84
C GLN A 42 -19.06 -48.52 -42.42
N PHE A 43 -18.93 -49.60 -41.66
CA PHE A 43 -18.23 -50.81 -42.09
C PHE A 43 -19.15 -51.85 -42.76
N ASN A 44 -20.45 -51.56 -42.92
CA ASN A 44 -21.47 -52.49 -43.43
C ASN A 44 -21.49 -53.84 -42.70
N ILE A 45 -21.34 -53.82 -41.37
CA ILE A 45 -21.36 -55.03 -40.52
C ILE A 45 -22.79 -55.27 -40.04
N SER A 46 -23.30 -56.49 -40.19
CA SER A 46 -24.61 -56.87 -39.64
C SER A 46 -24.54 -56.95 -38.11
N ILE A 47 -25.53 -56.38 -37.43
CA ILE A 47 -25.67 -56.45 -35.95
C ILE A 47 -25.85 -57.92 -35.51
N ASP A 48 -26.38 -58.80 -36.38
CA ASP A 48 -26.58 -60.21 -36.05
C ASP A 48 -25.31 -61.08 -36.15
N ASP A 49 -24.18 -60.54 -36.65
CA ASP A 49 -22.89 -61.25 -36.82
C ASP A 49 -21.92 -61.05 -35.62
N GLU A 50 -22.45 -60.63 -34.46
CA GLU A 50 -21.72 -60.27 -33.22
C GLU A 50 -20.68 -61.30 -32.73
N GLU A 51 -20.83 -62.59 -33.06
CA GLU A 51 -20.01 -63.67 -32.47
C GLU A 51 -18.70 -64.00 -33.22
N LYS A 52 -18.37 -63.34 -34.36
CA LYS A 52 -17.22 -63.76 -35.21
C LYS A 52 -16.14 -62.71 -35.51
N SER A 53 -16.22 -61.51 -34.97
CA SER A 53 -15.61 -60.34 -35.62
C SER A 53 -14.09 -60.16 -35.43
N GLU A 54 -13.32 -60.47 -36.48
CA GLU A 54 -12.00 -59.88 -36.73
C GLU A 54 -12.03 -58.34 -36.79
N ASN A 55 -13.22 -57.73 -36.97
CA ASN A 55 -13.45 -56.29 -37.14
C ASN A 55 -13.67 -55.49 -35.83
N ILE A 56 -13.72 -56.14 -34.65
CA ILE A 56 -13.84 -55.42 -33.35
C ILE A 56 -12.76 -54.33 -33.18
N PRO A 57 -11.48 -54.59 -33.49
CA PRO A 57 -10.43 -53.57 -33.38
C PRO A 57 -10.72 -52.34 -34.25
N ASP A 58 -11.28 -52.52 -35.45
CA ASP A 58 -11.59 -51.42 -36.37
C ASP A 58 -12.78 -50.60 -35.89
N ILE A 59 -13.82 -51.25 -35.35
CA ILE A 59 -14.97 -50.57 -34.70
C ILE A 59 -14.49 -49.73 -33.52
N ILE A 60 -13.62 -50.30 -32.66
CA ILE A 60 -13.07 -49.59 -31.51
C ILE A 60 -12.24 -48.41 -31.98
N ASN A 61 -11.34 -48.60 -32.95
CA ASN A 61 -10.52 -47.51 -33.50
C ASN A 61 -11.37 -46.38 -34.09
N TYR A 62 -12.43 -46.71 -34.83
CA TYR A 62 -13.38 -45.73 -35.37
C TYR A 62 -14.03 -44.90 -34.24
N CYS A 63 -14.53 -45.57 -33.20
CA CYS A 63 -15.14 -44.89 -32.06
C CYS A 63 -14.14 -44.01 -31.30
N GLN A 64 -12.89 -44.48 -31.12
CA GLN A 64 -11.83 -43.73 -30.46
C GLN A 64 -11.44 -42.47 -31.25
N GLU A 65 -11.34 -42.59 -32.58
CA GLU A 65 -11.07 -41.45 -33.46
C GLU A 65 -12.20 -40.42 -33.38
N LYS A 66 -13.46 -40.86 -33.49
CA LYS A 66 -14.64 -39.97 -33.37
C LYS A 66 -14.73 -39.27 -32.02
N LEU A 67 -14.43 -39.96 -30.92
CA LEU A 67 -14.37 -39.33 -29.59
C LEU A 67 -13.25 -38.29 -29.51
N LEU A 68 -12.10 -38.53 -30.14
CA LEU A 68 -10.99 -37.57 -30.14
C LEU A 68 -11.37 -36.23 -30.81
N HIS A 69 -12.24 -36.27 -31.83
CA HIS A 69 -12.76 -35.06 -32.48
C HIS A 69 -13.57 -34.17 -31.52
N THR A 70 -14.30 -34.76 -30.58
CA THR A 70 -15.09 -34.04 -29.56
C THR A 70 -14.32 -33.80 -28.25
N GLY A 71 -13.06 -34.22 -28.20
CA GLY A 71 -12.20 -34.04 -27.04
C GLY A 71 -11.85 -32.57 -26.78
N SER A 72 -12.01 -32.09 -25.54
CA SER A 72 -11.53 -30.75 -25.16
C SER A 72 -10.07 -30.77 -24.72
N PHE A 73 -9.44 -29.60 -24.52
CA PHE A 73 -8.09 -29.54 -23.93
C PHE A 73 -8.00 -30.14 -22.51
N ASP A 74 -9.12 -30.30 -21.78
CA ASP A 74 -9.11 -31.02 -20.51
C ASP A 74 -8.73 -32.52 -20.69
N LEU A 75 -8.89 -33.09 -21.90
CA LEU A 75 -8.43 -34.45 -22.22
C LEU A 75 -6.89 -34.59 -22.15
N PRO A 76 -6.08 -33.93 -22.99
CA PRO A 76 -4.63 -34.04 -22.90
C PRO A 76 -4.09 -33.55 -21.54
N LEU A 77 -4.75 -32.59 -20.89
CA LEU A 77 -4.45 -32.20 -19.50
C LEU A 77 -4.56 -33.39 -18.54
N THR A 78 -5.70 -34.06 -18.54
CA THR A 78 -5.98 -35.18 -17.64
C THR A 78 -5.05 -36.37 -17.92
N LEU A 79 -4.85 -36.68 -19.20
CA LEU A 79 -3.94 -37.74 -19.64
C LEU A 79 -2.48 -37.44 -19.24
N SER A 80 -2.04 -36.19 -19.24
CA SER A 80 -0.66 -35.82 -18.90
C SER A 80 -0.29 -36.08 -17.43
N ILE A 81 -1.30 -36.28 -16.56
CA ILE A 81 -1.12 -36.66 -15.15
C ILE A 81 -0.88 -38.16 -15.02
N GLN A 82 -1.43 -38.96 -15.94
CA GLN A 82 -1.29 -40.41 -15.96
C GLN A 82 -0.13 -40.80 -16.88
N SER A 83 1.08 -40.97 -16.32
CA SER A 83 2.30 -41.24 -17.09
C SER A 83 2.40 -42.69 -17.60
N ASN A 84 1.48 -43.11 -18.47
CA ASN A 84 1.54 -44.40 -19.18
C ASN A 84 1.67 -44.19 -20.71
N SER A 85 2.13 -45.23 -21.43
CA SER A 85 2.41 -45.15 -22.87
C SER A 85 1.15 -44.88 -23.72
N GLU A 86 0.00 -45.40 -23.30
CA GLU A 86 -1.27 -45.17 -23.99
C GLU A 86 -1.72 -43.70 -23.90
N CYS A 87 -1.61 -43.08 -22.73
CA CYS A 87 -1.92 -41.67 -22.52
C CYS A 87 -1.03 -40.76 -23.37
N GLN A 88 0.28 -41.06 -23.46
CA GLN A 88 1.20 -40.29 -24.31
C GLN A 88 0.86 -40.41 -25.80
N ASN A 89 0.50 -41.60 -26.27
CA ASN A 89 0.05 -41.80 -27.65
C ASN A 89 -1.24 -41.03 -27.95
N LEU A 90 -2.17 -40.95 -27.00
CA LEU A 90 -3.41 -40.19 -27.16
C LEU A 90 -3.18 -38.68 -27.16
N ILE A 91 -2.26 -38.19 -26.33
CA ILE A 91 -1.82 -36.80 -26.38
C ILE A 91 -1.24 -36.49 -27.76
N GLU A 92 -0.39 -37.35 -28.33
CA GLU A 92 0.15 -37.17 -29.68
C GLU A 92 -0.93 -37.06 -30.74
N LYS A 93 -1.85 -38.03 -30.75
CA LYS A 93 -3.00 -38.01 -31.68
C LYS A 93 -3.84 -36.75 -31.52
N TYR A 94 -4.06 -36.28 -30.29
CA TYR A 94 -4.81 -35.04 -30.03
C TYR A 94 -4.11 -33.83 -30.66
N TYR A 95 -2.81 -33.67 -30.44
CA TYR A 95 -2.06 -32.53 -30.98
C TYR A 95 -1.97 -32.58 -32.51
N ASP A 96 -1.74 -33.75 -33.10
CA ASP A 96 -1.70 -33.93 -34.57
C ASP A 96 -3.05 -33.58 -35.22
N LEU A 97 -4.15 -34.00 -34.57
CA LEU A 97 -5.50 -33.67 -34.99
C LEU A 97 -5.73 -32.16 -34.91
N ARG A 98 -5.40 -31.50 -33.79
CA ARG A 98 -5.65 -30.06 -33.64
C ARG A 98 -4.75 -29.17 -34.50
N GLN A 99 -3.55 -29.61 -34.87
CA GLN A 99 -2.70 -28.89 -35.85
C GLN A 99 -3.28 -28.95 -37.26
N SER A 100 -3.89 -30.07 -37.63
CA SER A 100 -4.51 -30.27 -38.95
C SER A 100 -5.92 -29.71 -39.04
N PHE A 101 -6.62 -29.59 -37.90
CA PHE A 101 -8.04 -29.27 -37.79
C PHE A 101 -8.27 -27.96 -37.01
N THR A 102 -8.20 -26.82 -37.69
CA THR A 102 -8.53 -25.49 -37.14
C THR A 102 -9.81 -24.94 -37.74
N PHE A 103 -10.47 -23.98 -37.07
CA PHE A 103 -11.75 -23.44 -37.55
C PHE A 103 -11.61 -22.76 -38.92
N SER A 104 -10.53 -22.00 -39.12
CA SER A 104 -10.22 -21.37 -40.41
C SER A 104 -10.00 -22.39 -41.53
N LYS A 105 -9.27 -23.48 -41.27
CA LYS A 105 -9.05 -24.56 -42.25
C LYS A 105 -10.35 -25.29 -42.57
N LEU A 106 -11.17 -25.56 -41.56
CA LEU A 106 -12.46 -26.23 -41.71
C LEU A 106 -13.42 -25.43 -42.59
N ILE A 107 -13.52 -24.12 -42.37
CA ILE A 107 -14.31 -23.21 -43.23
C ILE A 107 -13.79 -23.26 -44.67
N LYS A 108 -12.48 -23.16 -44.89
CA LYS A 108 -11.89 -23.20 -46.25
C LYS A 108 -12.23 -24.49 -46.97
N GLN A 109 -12.04 -25.64 -46.32
CA GLN A 109 -12.38 -26.95 -46.88
C GLN A 109 -13.88 -27.07 -47.22
N CYS A 110 -14.76 -26.57 -46.36
CA CYS A 110 -16.20 -26.56 -46.63
C CYS A 110 -16.57 -25.73 -47.85
N LEU A 111 -15.93 -24.57 -48.02
CA LEU A 111 -16.19 -23.69 -49.16
C LEU A 111 -15.60 -24.22 -50.47
N GLU A 112 -14.51 -24.98 -50.42
CA GLU A 112 -13.87 -25.63 -51.57
C GLU A 112 -14.61 -26.89 -52.03
N ASN A 113 -15.15 -27.67 -51.09
CA ASN A 113 -15.90 -28.89 -51.38
C ASN A 113 -17.32 -28.58 -51.92
N SER A 114 -17.82 -29.41 -52.83
CA SER A 114 -19.17 -29.30 -53.40
C SER A 114 -20.23 -30.08 -52.62
N THR A 115 -19.83 -30.82 -51.59
CA THR A 115 -20.70 -31.63 -50.74
C THR A 115 -21.18 -30.83 -49.53
N THR A 116 -22.50 -30.85 -49.28
CA THR A 116 -23.10 -30.23 -48.10
C THR A 116 -23.08 -31.19 -46.93
N SER A 117 -22.54 -30.73 -45.80
CA SER A 117 -22.62 -31.43 -44.51
C SER A 117 -23.35 -30.57 -43.49
N LEU A 118 -24.22 -31.22 -42.72
CA LEU A 118 -24.73 -30.66 -41.47
C LEU A 118 -23.69 -30.92 -40.38
N GLN A 119 -23.29 -29.85 -39.68
CA GLN A 119 -22.19 -29.92 -38.72
C GLN A 119 -22.53 -29.16 -37.44
N VAL A 120 -22.10 -29.72 -36.32
CA VAL A 120 -22.15 -29.14 -34.99
C VAL A 120 -20.71 -28.91 -34.53
N ILE A 121 -20.45 -27.71 -34.04
CA ILE A 121 -19.16 -27.33 -33.47
C ILE A 121 -19.38 -26.90 -32.02
N TYR A 122 -18.73 -27.56 -31.09
CA TYR A 122 -18.66 -27.14 -29.70
C TYR A 122 -17.42 -26.26 -29.47
N THR A 123 -17.56 -25.20 -28.69
CA THR A 123 -16.45 -24.30 -28.39
C THR A 123 -16.58 -23.65 -27.01
N TYR A 124 -15.47 -23.21 -26.42
CA TYR A 124 -15.46 -22.34 -25.23
C TYR A 124 -15.23 -20.86 -25.57
N THR A 125 -15.06 -20.49 -26.85
CA THR A 125 -15.10 -19.08 -27.27
C THR A 125 -16.41 -18.47 -26.78
N GLN A 126 -16.36 -17.33 -26.10
CA GLN A 126 -17.55 -16.72 -25.53
C GLN A 126 -18.52 -16.25 -26.63
N ILE A 127 -19.84 -16.45 -26.42
CA ILE A 127 -20.87 -16.12 -27.44
C ILE A 127 -20.89 -14.64 -27.85
N TYR A 128 -20.38 -13.75 -27.01
CA TYR A 128 -20.29 -12.32 -27.31
C TYR A 128 -18.98 -11.90 -27.98
N HIS A 129 -17.96 -12.77 -28.04
CA HIS A 129 -16.74 -12.50 -28.82
C HIS A 129 -17.02 -12.68 -30.32
N THR A 130 -16.41 -11.82 -31.14
CA THR A 130 -16.44 -11.95 -32.61
C THR A 130 -15.58 -13.13 -33.05
N ILE A 131 -16.00 -13.83 -34.11
CA ILE A 131 -15.14 -14.79 -34.79
C ILE A 131 -14.30 -14.01 -35.81
N ASP A 132 -12.99 -14.05 -35.64
CA ASP A 132 -12.08 -13.23 -36.43
C ASP A 132 -11.86 -13.80 -37.84
N HIS A 133 -11.61 -12.92 -38.81
CA HIS A 133 -11.22 -13.28 -40.18
C HIS A 133 -12.20 -14.19 -40.96
N LEU A 134 -13.51 -14.12 -40.67
CA LEU A 134 -14.52 -14.82 -41.46
C LEU A 134 -14.53 -14.40 -42.94
N PRO A 135 -14.53 -15.35 -43.90
CA PRO A 135 -14.66 -15.03 -45.32
C PRO A 135 -15.99 -14.36 -45.67
N SER A 136 -16.02 -13.56 -46.74
CA SER A 136 -17.21 -12.80 -47.18
C SER A 136 -18.40 -13.65 -47.66
N ASN A 137 -18.17 -14.92 -47.93
CA ASN A 137 -19.19 -15.91 -48.27
C ASN A 137 -19.68 -16.73 -47.06
N VAL A 138 -19.31 -16.32 -45.84
CA VAL A 138 -19.82 -16.89 -44.58
C VAL A 138 -20.67 -15.83 -43.87
N GLU A 139 -21.83 -16.24 -43.39
CA GLU A 139 -22.69 -15.39 -42.57
C GLU A 139 -22.81 -15.98 -41.15
N GLU A 140 -22.68 -15.13 -40.13
CA GLU A 140 -22.81 -15.50 -38.73
C GLU A 140 -24.06 -14.86 -38.13
N VAL A 141 -24.88 -15.64 -37.43
CA VAL A 141 -26.07 -15.17 -36.72
C VAL A 141 -26.19 -15.86 -35.36
N LYS A 142 -26.64 -15.14 -34.33
CA LYS A 142 -26.97 -15.70 -33.01
C LYS A 142 -28.41 -16.21 -32.98
N LEU A 143 -28.68 -17.33 -32.31
CA LEU A 143 -30.04 -17.85 -32.18
C LEU A 143 -30.98 -16.85 -31.52
N SER A 144 -30.53 -16.18 -30.45
CA SER A 144 -31.22 -15.06 -29.80
C SER A 144 -31.59 -13.88 -30.69
N ALA A 145 -31.03 -13.77 -31.91
CA ALA A 145 -31.44 -12.75 -32.86
C ALA A 145 -32.85 -13.00 -33.42
N PHE A 146 -33.35 -14.24 -33.36
CA PHE A 146 -34.68 -14.62 -33.82
C PHE A 146 -35.67 -14.54 -32.65
N ARG A 147 -36.73 -13.74 -32.81
CA ARG A 147 -37.80 -13.61 -31.81
C ARG A 147 -38.83 -14.72 -31.92
N THR A 148 -38.94 -15.35 -33.09
CA THR A 148 -39.91 -16.40 -33.36
C THR A 148 -39.29 -17.52 -34.20
N GLU A 149 -39.80 -18.75 -34.05
CA GLU A 149 -39.42 -19.89 -34.89
C GLU A 149 -39.62 -19.59 -36.39
N LEU A 150 -40.66 -18.84 -36.74
CA LEU A 150 -40.94 -18.45 -38.13
C LEU A 150 -39.82 -17.60 -38.74
N GLU A 151 -39.18 -16.74 -37.96
CA GLU A 151 -38.03 -15.93 -38.42
C GLU A 151 -36.83 -16.83 -38.73
N LEU A 152 -36.56 -17.82 -37.87
CA LEU A 152 -35.51 -18.82 -38.08
C LEU A 152 -35.79 -19.68 -39.33
N VAL A 153 -37.01 -20.20 -39.49
CA VAL A 153 -37.44 -20.97 -40.67
C VAL A 153 -37.21 -20.14 -41.93
N ARG A 154 -37.67 -18.88 -41.95
CA ARG A 154 -37.47 -17.98 -43.10
C ARG A 154 -36.00 -17.77 -43.38
N LYS A 155 -35.15 -17.59 -42.37
CA LYS A 155 -33.71 -17.38 -42.55
C LYS A 155 -33.04 -18.60 -43.17
N VAL A 156 -33.28 -19.80 -42.65
CA VAL A 156 -32.71 -21.06 -43.18
C VAL A 156 -33.20 -21.32 -44.60
N LYS A 157 -34.51 -21.17 -44.84
CA LYS A 157 -35.11 -21.34 -46.16
C LYS A 157 -34.55 -20.36 -47.19
N CYS A 158 -34.45 -19.08 -46.83
CA CYS A 158 -33.83 -18.07 -47.68
C CYS A 158 -32.36 -18.38 -47.94
N HIS A 159 -31.59 -18.88 -46.95
CA HIS A 159 -30.21 -19.28 -47.17
C HIS A 159 -30.09 -20.35 -48.25
N TYR A 160 -30.97 -21.35 -48.30
CA TYR A 160 -30.92 -22.36 -49.37
C TYR A 160 -31.44 -21.86 -50.73
N GLN A 161 -32.35 -20.89 -50.74
CA GLN A 161 -33.03 -20.41 -51.96
C GLN A 161 -32.42 -19.14 -52.57
N ALA A 162 -31.66 -18.35 -51.82
CA ALA A 162 -31.19 -17.02 -52.24
C ALA A 162 -30.22 -17.07 -53.43
N LEU A 163 -30.07 -15.96 -54.14
CA LEU A 163 -29.00 -15.75 -55.13
C LEU A 163 -27.75 -15.06 -54.52
N THR A 164 -27.62 -15.10 -53.18
CA THR A 164 -26.52 -14.48 -52.44
C THR A 164 -25.20 -15.23 -52.63
N ASN A 165 -24.07 -14.53 -52.50
CA ASN A 165 -22.74 -15.16 -52.52
C ASN A 165 -22.42 -15.94 -51.24
N ILE A 166 -23.28 -15.86 -50.22
CA ILE A 166 -23.14 -16.60 -48.96
C ILE A 166 -23.33 -18.10 -49.24
N ARG A 167 -22.34 -18.90 -48.84
CA ARG A 167 -22.32 -20.36 -48.98
C ARG A 167 -22.42 -21.09 -47.64
N LEU A 168 -22.04 -20.45 -46.54
CA LEU A 168 -22.10 -21.04 -45.21
C LEU A 168 -22.84 -20.11 -44.24
N LEU A 169 -23.82 -20.66 -43.54
CA LEU A 169 -24.53 -19.98 -42.45
C LEU A 169 -24.11 -20.61 -41.13
N LEU A 170 -23.55 -19.80 -40.23
CA LEU A 170 -23.17 -20.19 -38.87
C LEU A 170 -24.25 -19.69 -37.90
N ILE A 171 -24.88 -20.62 -37.19
CA ILE A 171 -25.86 -20.31 -36.14
C ILE A 171 -25.20 -20.53 -34.78
N ARG A 172 -24.92 -19.44 -34.07
CA ARG A 172 -24.31 -19.45 -32.74
C ARG A 172 -25.39 -19.58 -31.67
N VAL A 173 -25.21 -20.54 -30.77
CA VAL A 173 -26.17 -20.88 -29.72
C VAL A 173 -25.45 -20.85 -28.37
N ASP A 174 -26.04 -20.16 -27.39
CA ASP A 174 -25.63 -20.28 -25.99
C ASP A 174 -26.14 -21.62 -25.48
N TYR A 175 -25.26 -22.61 -25.39
CA TYR A 175 -25.69 -23.98 -25.06
C TYR A 175 -26.40 -24.05 -23.71
N HIS A 176 -26.00 -23.19 -22.77
CA HIS A 176 -26.54 -23.17 -21.42
C HIS A 176 -27.79 -22.31 -21.32
N GLY A 177 -27.76 -21.11 -21.91
CA GLY A 177 -28.88 -20.17 -21.86
C GLY A 177 -30.06 -20.52 -22.79
N GLU A 178 -29.79 -21.20 -23.90
CA GLU A 178 -30.77 -21.47 -24.98
C GLU A 178 -31.06 -22.97 -25.16
N HIS A 179 -30.67 -23.82 -24.20
CA HIS A 179 -30.76 -25.28 -24.28
C HIS A 179 -32.15 -25.80 -24.72
N GLN A 180 -33.21 -25.21 -24.16
CA GLN A 180 -34.60 -25.57 -24.46
C GLN A 180 -34.99 -25.39 -25.94
N HIS A 181 -34.25 -24.58 -26.70
CA HIS A 181 -34.54 -24.27 -28.10
C HIS A 181 -33.81 -25.18 -29.10
N ILE A 182 -32.85 -26.00 -28.64
CA ILE A 182 -31.98 -26.80 -29.51
C ILE A 182 -32.76 -27.79 -30.36
N LEU A 183 -33.77 -28.47 -29.78
CA LEU A 183 -34.62 -29.41 -30.51
C LEU A 183 -35.41 -28.73 -31.64
N SER A 184 -36.00 -27.56 -31.37
CA SER A 184 -36.71 -26.78 -32.38
C SER A 184 -35.77 -26.33 -33.50
N LEU A 185 -34.57 -25.83 -33.14
CA LEU A 185 -33.53 -25.47 -34.10
C LEU A 185 -33.16 -26.65 -35.02
N LYS A 186 -32.92 -27.83 -34.45
CA LYS A 186 -32.63 -29.05 -35.21
C LYS A 186 -33.74 -29.35 -36.22
N HIS A 187 -34.99 -29.37 -35.78
CA HIS A 187 -36.14 -29.67 -36.65
C HIS A 187 -36.28 -28.66 -37.79
N VAL A 188 -36.09 -27.38 -37.52
CA VAL A 188 -36.14 -26.33 -38.55
C VAL A 188 -35.06 -26.55 -39.60
N ILE A 189 -33.82 -26.82 -39.19
CA ILE A 189 -32.71 -27.06 -40.11
C ILE A 189 -32.95 -28.33 -40.93
N GLN A 190 -33.39 -29.42 -40.31
CA GLN A 190 -33.66 -30.68 -41.02
C GLN A 190 -34.78 -30.56 -42.05
N ASN A 191 -35.87 -29.87 -41.71
CA ASN A 191 -37.03 -29.74 -42.60
C ASN A 191 -36.74 -28.87 -43.83
N GLU A 192 -35.83 -27.90 -43.72
CA GLU A 192 -35.48 -27.00 -44.81
C GLU A 192 -34.15 -27.37 -45.49
N TYR A 193 -33.52 -28.49 -45.09
CA TYR A 193 -32.25 -28.95 -45.65
C TYR A 193 -32.39 -29.39 -47.12
N ILE A 194 -31.48 -28.93 -47.98
CA ILE A 194 -31.42 -29.31 -49.40
C ILE A 194 -30.09 -29.97 -49.68
N SER A 195 -30.08 -31.31 -49.79
CA SER A 195 -28.87 -32.12 -50.00
C SER A 195 -28.16 -31.90 -51.34
N SER A 196 -28.85 -31.37 -52.35
CA SER A 196 -28.28 -31.02 -53.65
C SER A 196 -27.74 -29.58 -53.72
N SER A 197 -27.84 -28.81 -52.65
CA SER A 197 -27.31 -27.45 -52.59
C SER A 197 -25.78 -27.47 -52.52
N ASN A 198 -25.13 -26.35 -52.82
CA ASN A 198 -23.71 -26.12 -52.52
C ASN A 198 -23.51 -25.23 -51.29
N ARG A 199 -24.57 -25.10 -50.47
CA ARG A 199 -24.65 -24.28 -49.27
C ARG A 199 -24.87 -25.13 -48.02
N SER A 200 -24.22 -24.74 -46.94
CA SER A 200 -24.26 -25.49 -45.67
C SER A 200 -24.75 -24.60 -44.52
N VAL A 201 -25.28 -25.25 -43.48
CA VAL A 201 -25.66 -24.61 -42.20
C VAL A 201 -24.94 -25.35 -41.10
N TRP A 202 -24.19 -24.62 -40.28
CA TRP A 202 -23.50 -25.16 -39.10
C TRP A 202 -24.06 -24.57 -37.82
N ILE A 203 -24.13 -25.39 -36.78
CA ILE A 203 -24.51 -24.96 -35.44
C ILE A 203 -23.23 -24.86 -34.61
N ILE A 204 -23.04 -23.72 -33.95
CA ILE A 204 -21.91 -23.48 -33.03
C ILE A 204 -22.47 -23.37 -31.62
N PHE A 205 -22.21 -24.37 -30.79
CA PHE A 205 -22.56 -24.37 -29.38
C PHE A 205 -21.45 -23.72 -28.55
N HIS A 206 -21.76 -22.58 -27.96
CA HIS A 206 -20.90 -21.89 -27.01
C HIS A 206 -21.12 -22.46 -25.62
N LEU A 207 -20.13 -23.22 -25.16
CA LEU A 207 -20.09 -23.87 -23.86
C LEU A 207 -19.41 -22.97 -22.81
N GLN A 208 -19.67 -23.28 -21.55
CA GLN A 208 -18.91 -22.78 -20.41
C GLN A 208 -18.40 -23.97 -19.60
N ARG A 209 -17.07 -24.10 -19.48
CA ARG A 209 -16.39 -25.21 -18.80
C ARG A 209 -16.90 -25.45 -17.38
N ASN A 210 -17.15 -24.38 -16.62
CA ASN A 210 -17.67 -24.44 -15.25
C ASN A 210 -19.16 -24.81 -15.13
N LEU A 211 -19.91 -24.84 -16.22
CA LEU A 211 -21.35 -25.15 -16.22
C LEU A 211 -21.67 -26.49 -16.90
N LEU A 212 -20.69 -27.24 -17.38
CA LEU A 212 -20.93 -28.50 -18.11
C LEU A 212 -21.71 -29.53 -17.29
N ASN A 213 -21.60 -29.49 -15.96
CA ASN A 213 -22.34 -30.37 -15.06
C ASN A 213 -23.82 -29.98 -14.83
N GLN A 214 -24.28 -28.84 -15.36
CA GLN A 214 -25.64 -28.32 -15.11
C GLN A 214 -26.66 -28.80 -16.14
N ILE A 215 -26.21 -29.41 -17.23
CA ILE A 215 -27.06 -29.80 -18.37
C ILE A 215 -26.78 -31.26 -18.74
N ASN A 216 -27.86 -32.00 -19.01
CA ASN A 216 -27.75 -33.34 -19.54
C ASN A 216 -27.44 -33.26 -21.04
N ASN A 217 -26.41 -33.98 -21.48
CA ASN A 217 -26.12 -34.13 -22.90
C ASN A 217 -27.09 -35.13 -23.51
N ASP A 218 -28.17 -34.62 -24.09
CA ASP A 218 -29.07 -35.41 -24.90
C ASP A 218 -28.42 -35.73 -26.26
N VAL A 219 -28.63 -36.94 -26.78
CA VAL A 219 -28.14 -37.30 -28.12
C VAL A 219 -29.04 -36.71 -29.17
N LEU A 220 -28.81 -35.44 -29.48
CA LEU A 220 -29.68 -34.68 -30.37
C LEU A 220 -29.27 -34.75 -31.84
N PHE A 221 -28.01 -34.96 -32.18
CA PHE A 221 -27.52 -34.78 -33.57
C PHE A 221 -26.90 -36.05 -34.18
N SER A 222 -27.54 -37.20 -33.96
CA SER A 222 -27.14 -38.49 -34.58
C SER A 222 -26.96 -38.36 -36.11
N GLY A 223 -25.84 -38.85 -36.64
CA GLY A 223 -25.50 -38.79 -38.06
C GLY A 223 -25.02 -37.42 -38.58
N TRP A 224 -24.91 -36.39 -37.73
CA TRP A 224 -24.27 -35.12 -38.09
C TRP A 224 -22.78 -35.19 -37.78
N LEU A 225 -21.96 -34.39 -38.48
CA LEU A 225 -20.57 -34.23 -38.08
C LEU A 225 -20.52 -33.40 -36.81
N ILE A 226 -19.83 -33.90 -35.78
CA ILE A 226 -19.69 -33.23 -34.49
C ILE A 226 -18.21 -33.06 -34.22
N ASP A 227 -17.79 -31.82 -33.99
CA ASP A 227 -16.42 -31.49 -33.68
C ASP A 227 -16.36 -30.53 -32.48
N MET A 228 -15.23 -30.56 -31.79
CA MET A 228 -14.91 -29.62 -30.73
C MET A 228 -13.71 -28.78 -31.16
N ILE A 229 -13.85 -27.45 -31.02
CA ILE A 229 -12.78 -26.47 -31.23
C ILE A 229 -12.80 -25.51 -30.03
N ASP A 230 -11.87 -25.70 -29.11
CA ASP A 230 -11.73 -24.92 -27.86
C ASP A 230 -11.85 -23.40 -28.09
N ASP A 231 -11.11 -22.89 -29.06
CA ASP A 231 -11.11 -21.48 -29.46
C ASP A 231 -11.22 -21.33 -30.98
N LEU A 232 -12.28 -20.66 -31.43
CA LEU A 232 -12.56 -20.40 -32.85
C LEU A 232 -11.61 -19.37 -33.48
N ASN A 233 -10.91 -18.56 -32.68
CA ASN A 233 -10.03 -17.50 -33.19
C ASN A 233 -8.55 -17.94 -33.29
N ASP A 234 -8.29 -19.25 -33.34
CA ASP A 234 -6.96 -19.84 -33.60
C ASP A 234 -5.85 -19.34 -32.64
N ARG A 235 -6.14 -19.19 -31.33
CA ARG A 235 -5.06 -19.06 -30.33
C ARG A 235 -4.20 -20.33 -30.35
N GLU A 236 -2.88 -20.17 -30.32
CA GLU A 236 -1.97 -21.32 -30.29
C GLU A 236 -2.25 -22.20 -29.06
N LEU A 237 -2.37 -23.52 -29.30
CA LEU A 237 -2.49 -24.51 -28.25
C LEU A 237 -1.26 -24.45 -27.34
N ILE A 238 -1.45 -24.73 -26.05
CA ILE A 238 -0.32 -24.83 -25.12
C ILE A 238 0.67 -25.87 -25.66
N PRO A 239 1.96 -25.52 -25.83
CA PRO A 239 2.98 -26.44 -26.33
C PRO A 239 3.04 -27.74 -25.52
N LYS A 240 3.22 -28.87 -26.20
CA LYS A 240 3.29 -30.21 -25.57
C LYS A 240 4.42 -30.29 -24.52
N GLN A 241 5.53 -29.59 -24.74
CA GLN A 241 6.65 -29.53 -23.80
C GLN A 241 6.22 -28.93 -22.45
N ILE A 242 5.33 -27.94 -22.49
CA ILE A 242 4.80 -27.26 -21.30
C ILE A 242 3.76 -28.14 -20.61
N LEU A 243 2.84 -28.73 -21.38
CA LEU A 243 1.87 -29.69 -20.85
C LEU A 243 2.53 -30.88 -20.12
N ASN A 244 3.65 -31.37 -20.64
CA ASN A 244 4.40 -32.47 -20.05
C ASN A 244 5.30 -32.05 -18.89
N ASN A 245 5.44 -30.74 -18.60
CA ASN A 245 6.25 -30.20 -17.53
C ASN A 245 5.36 -29.57 -16.44
N PRO A 246 5.19 -30.21 -15.29
CA PRO A 246 4.30 -29.71 -14.22
C PRO A 246 4.80 -28.45 -13.50
N SER A 247 6.05 -28.04 -13.71
CA SER A 247 6.66 -26.98 -12.90
C SER A 247 6.16 -25.58 -13.27
N TYR A 248 5.60 -24.87 -12.28
CA TYR A 248 5.27 -23.44 -12.41
C TYR A 248 6.49 -22.60 -12.76
N GLN A 249 7.63 -22.85 -12.12
CA GLN A 249 8.87 -22.11 -12.38
C GLN A 249 9.30 -22.24 -13.84
N ASN A 250 9.24 -23.46 -14.40
CA ASN A 250 9.58 -23.66 -15.81
C ASN A 250 8.56 -23.01 -16.74
N LEU A 251 7.28 -23.00 -16.36
CA LEU A 251 6.19 -22.40 -17.11
C LEU A 251 6.34 -20.89 -17.23
N VAL A 252 6.49 -20.19 -16.09
CA VAL A 252 6.55 -18.71 -16.07
C VAL A 252 7.87 -18.13 -16.57
N LEU A 253 8.87 -18.99 -16.83
CA LEU A 253 10.13 -18.61 -17.46
C LEU A 253 10.10 -18.74 -18.99
N GLN A 254 9.05 -19.32 -19.56
CA GLN A 254 8.88 -19.33 -21.01
C GLN A 254 8.53 -17.92 -21.51
N PRO A 255 9.06 -17.49 -22.67
CA PRO A 255 8.78 -16.16 -23.22
C PRO A 255 7.29 -15.83 -23.35
N GLU A 256 6.45 -16.84 -23.62
CA GLU A 256 5.02 -16.68 -23.84
C GLU A 256 4.22 -16.43 -22.54
N PHE A 257 4.79 -16.75 -21.38
CA PHE A 257 4.13 -16.68 -20.08
C PHE A 257 4.88 -15.82 -19.06
N CYS A 258 6.04 -15.26 -19.43
CA CYS A 258 6.87 -14.43 -18.58
C CYS A 258 6.33 -12.99 -18.53
N LEU A 259 6.30 -12.40 -17.33
CA LEU A 259 5.92 -11.00 -17.11
C LEU A 259 6.93 -9.96 -17.64
N SER A 260 8.09 -10.39 -18.16
CA SER A 260 9.16 -9.46 -18.54
C SER A 260 8.79 -8.61 -19.77
N GLU A 261 8.94 -7.29 -19.66
CA GLU A 261 9.19 -6.44 -20.82
C GLU A 261 10.48 -6.95 -21.49
N CYS A 262 10.42 -7.36 -22.76
CA CYS A 262 11.60 -7.71 -23.55
C CYS A 262 12.53 -6.48 -23.66
N ILE A 263 13.44 -6.25 -22.71
CA ILE A 263 14.54 -5.28 -22.86
C ILE A 263 15.73 -6.05 -23.42
N PHE A 264 15.83 -6.12 -24.75
CA PHE A 264 17.06 -6.51 -25.43
C PHE A 264 17.71 -5.24 -26.01
N ASP A 265 18.93 -4.94 -25.56
CA ASP A 265 19.87 -3.98 -26.16
C ASP A 265 19.35 -2.56 -26.44
N GLY A 266 18.80 -1.88 -25.43
CA GLY A 266 18.60 -0.41 -25.48
C GLY A 266 17.53 0.08 -26.47
N ASP A 267 16.98 -0.80 -27.28
CA ASP A 267 15.83 -0.58 -28.14
C ASP A 267 14.62 -1.31 -27.56
N ILE A 268 13.57 -0.56 -27.23
CA ILE A 268 12.27 -1.11 -26.81
C ILE A 268 11.64 -1.77 -28.05
N HIS A 269 12.07 -2.98 -28.38
CA HIS A 269 11.27 -3.85 -29.21
C HIS A 269 10.13 -4.36 -28.35
N ARG A 270 8.98 -3.67 -28.41
CA ARG A 270 7.69 -4.28 -28.06
C ARG A 270 7.65 -5.61 -28.78
N CYS A 271 7.81 -6.71 -28.04
CA CYS A 271 7.53 -8.05 -28.54
C CYS A 271 6.09 -7.99 -29.07
N GLN A 272 5.92 -7.84 -30.39
CA GLN A 272 4.64 -7.67 -31.09
C GLN A 272 3.78 -8.96 -31.05
N SER A 273 4.11 -9.91 -30.18
CA SER A 273 3.39 -11.16 -29.99
C SER A 273 2.35 -11.01 -28.88
N ASN A 274 1.15 -10.61 -29.28
CA ASN A 274 -0.16 -11.03 -28.74
C ASN A 274 -0.58 -10.77 -27.27
N PHE A 275 0.17 -10.13 -26.39
CA PHE A 275 -0.31 -9.99 -24.99
C PHE A 275 -0.27 -8.58 -24.40
N HIS A 276 -1.20 -7.72 -24.84
CA HIS A 276 -1.73 -6.61 -24.02
C HIS A 276 -2.35 -7.09 -22.70
N LEU A 277 -2.64 -8.39 -22.58
CA LEU A 277 -3.29 -8.99 -21.42
C LEU A 277 -2.38 -9.05 -20.18
N PHE A 278 -1.06 -9.18 -20.35
CA PHE A 278 -0.13 -9.30 -19.23
C PHE A 278 0.13 -7.96 -18.54
N ASP A 279 0.11 -6.84 -19.27
CA ASP A 279 0.21 -5.51 -18.67
C ASP A 279 -1.00 -5.21 -17.78
N SER A 280 -2.21 -5.43 -18.28
CA SER A 280 -3.43 -5.28 -17.48
C SER A 280 -3.49 -6.26 -16.31
N MET A 281 -3.01 -7.49 -16.49
CA MET A 281 -2.96 -8.49 -15.43
C MET A 281 -1.97 -8.08 -14.33
N PHE A 282 -0.79 -7.54 -14.69
CA PHE A 282 0.19 -7.08 -13.71
C PHE A 282 -0.36 -5.93 -12.86
N ASP A 283 -1.02 -4.95 -13.48
CA ASP A 283 -1.61 -3.81 -12.77
C ASP A 283 -2.66 -4.27 -11.76
N GLU A 284 -3.56 -5.18 -12.17
CA GLU A 284 -4.54 -5.79 -11.28
C GLU A 284 -3.89 -6.59 -10.15
N LEU A 285 -2.81 -7.33 -10.43
CA LEU A 285 -2.08 -8.10 -9.43
C LEU A 285 -1.41 -7.18 -8.38
N VAL A 286 -0.83 -6.07 -8.80
CA VAL A 286 -0.24 -5.07 -7.89
C VAL A 286 -1.31 -4.50 -6.96
N ASP A 287 -2.45 -4.07 -7.50
CA ASP A 287 -3.54 -3.51 -6.70
C ASP A 287 -4.08 -4.53 -5.68
N ARG A 288 -4.33 -5.77 -6.12
CA ARG A 288 -4.74 -6.87 -5.22
C ARG A 288 -3.72 -7.11 -4.12
N CYS A 289 -2.42 -7.17 -4.44
CA CYS A 289 -1.37 -7.40 -3.45
C CYS A 289 -1.25 -6.25 -2.44
N LEU A 290 -1.25 -4.98 -2.88
CA LEU A 290 -1.20 -3.82 -1.99
C LEU A 290 -2.44 -3.73 -1.10
N SER A 291 -3.60 -4.21 -1.57
CA SER A 291 -4.82 -4.27 -0.76
C SER A 291 -4.73 -5.20 0.46
N LYS A 292 -3.82 -6.19 0.43
CA LYS A 292 -3.57 -7.13 1.55
C LYS A 292 -2.88 -6.49 2.74
N PHE A 293 -2.24 -5.32 2.55
CA PHE A 293 -1.54 -4.63 3.63
C PHE A 293 -2.53 -4.03 4.63
N ARG A 294 -2.38 -4.41 5.89
CA ARG A 294 -3.09 -3.79 7.01
C ARG A 294 -2.07 -3.05 7.85
N TYR A 295 -2.12 -1.72 7.79
CA TYR A 295 -1.28 -0.92 8.67
C TYR A 295 -1.77 -1.03 10.11
N ILE A 296 -0.84 -1.17 11.04
CA ILE A 296 -1.10 -1.20 12.48
C ILE A 296 -0.37 -0.04 13.17
N ASN A 297 -0.79 0.29 14.40
CA ASN A 297 -0.20 1.35 15.22
C ASN A 297 -0.30 2.79 14.66
N PHE A 298 -1.28 3.05 13.80
CA PHE A 298 -1.57 4.38 13.24
C PHE A 298 -2.83 5.00 13.89
N GLN A 299 -3.01 6.31 13.74
CA GLN A 299 -4.16 7.04 14.25
C GLN A 299 -5.26 7.20 13.19
N THR A 300 -6.49 7.52 13.61
CA THR A 300 -7.61 7.68 12.64
C THR A 300 -7.35 8.77 11.61
N LYS A 301 -6.60 9.82 11.98
CA LYS A 301 -6.21 10.92 11.08
C LYS A 301 -5.24 10.48 9.97
N ASP A 302 -4.50 9.38 10.15
CA ASP A 302 -3.49 8.92 9.19
C ASP A 302 -4.11 8.08 8.05
N LYS A 303 -5.42 7.76 8.10
CA LYS A 303 -6.11 6.96 7.07
C LYS A 303 -6.09 7.61 5.69
N GLU A 304 -6.27 8.93 5.65
CA GLU A 304 -6.25 9.69 4.40
C GLU A 304 -4.84 9.65 3.80
N HIS A 305 -3.82 9.88 4.62
CA HIS A 305 -2.42 9.82 4.21
C HIS A 305 -2.00 8.41 3.71
N ILE A 306 -2.45 7.34 4.36
CA ILE A 306 -2.25 5.96 3.87
C ILE A 306 -2.85 5.78 2.47
N SER A 307 -4.07 6.29 2.27
CA SER A 307 -4.79 6.12 1.00
C SER A 307 -4.12 6.93 -0.12
N GLU A 308 -3.69 8.15 0.18
CA GLU A 308 -2.94 9.01 -0.74
C GLU A 308 -1.60 8.39 -1.12
N ARG A 309 -0.81 7.91 -0.15
CA ARG A 309 0.46 7.22 -0.41
C ARG A 309 0.28 6.00 -1.29
N ARG A 310 -0.74 5.16 -1.03
CA ARG A 310 -1.06 4.01 -1.88
C ARG A 310 -1.38 4.43 -3.31
N HIS A 311 -2.15 5.49 -3.49
CA HIS A 311 -2.47 6.01 -4.81
C HIS A 311 -1.21 6.47 -5.56
N VAL A 312 -0.31 7.19 -4.89
CA VAL A 312 0.99 7.60 -5.44
C VAL A 312 1.83 6.38 -5.84
N LEU A 313 1.92 5.37 -4.97
CA LEU A 313 2.66 4.13 -5.28
C LEU A 313 2.07 3.39 -6.48
N LEU A 314 0.74 3.26 -6.55
CA LEU A 314 0.07 2.65 -7.70
C LEU A 314 0.37 3.41 -8.99
N GLN A 315 0.33 4.76 -8.98
CA GLN A 315 0.72 5.57 -10.13
C GLN A 315 2.17 5.28 -10.56
N HIS A 316 3.11 5.20 -9.63
CA HIS A 316 4.51 4.92 -9.94
C HIS A 316 4.78 3.49 -10.43
N ILE A 317 3.90 2.52 -10.16
CA ILE A 317 4.03 1.13 -10.62
C ILE A 317 3.27 0.88 -11.93
N ILE A 318 2.11 1.52 -12.11
CA ILE A 318 1.18 1.30 -13.23
C ILE A 318 1.46 2.26 -14.39
N GLU A 319 1.74 3.54 -14.14
CA GLU A 319 1.95 4.51 -15.21
C GLU A 319 3.30 4.28 -15.89
N HIS A 320 3.28 3.82 -17.15
CA HIS A 320 4.45 3.81 -18.02
C HIS A 320 4.95 5.25 -18.25
N ARG A 321 5.82 5.77 -17.40
CA ARG A 321 6.38 7.11 -17.60
C ARG A 321 7.30 7.11 -18.81
N ASN A 322 6.79 7.60 -19.94
CA ASN A 322 7.56 8.09 -21.09
C ASN A 322 8.41 9.35 -20.78
N ASN A 323 8.54 9.76 -19.51
CA ASN A 323 9.34 10.93 -19.14
C ASN A 323 10.81 10.55 -19.01
N SER A 324 11.53 10.94 -20.05
CA SER A 324 12.96 10.79 -20.35
C SER A 324 13.96 11.41 -19.36
N THR A 325 13.59 11.60 -18.08
CA THR A 325 14.49 12.18 -17.07
C THR A 325 15.06 11.18 -16.06
N LEU A 326 14.40 10.04 -15.79
CA LEU A 326 14.92 9.00 -14.90
C LEU A 326 15.55 7.85 -15.70
N LYS A 327 16.86 7.91 -15.95
CA LYS A 327 17.55 6.84 -16.70
C LYS A 327 17.67 5.50 -15.95
N ASN A 328 17.46 5.43 -14.62
CA ASN A 328 17.98 4.31 -13.83
C ASN A 328 17.04 3.63 -12.81
N LEU A 329 15.86 4.16 -12.44
CA LEU A 329 15.04 3.56 -11.36
C LEU A 329 13.53 3.61 -11.65
N HIS A 330 13.06 2.72 -12.53
CA HIS A 330 11.64 2.51 -12.81
C HIS A 330 11.10 1.40 -11.91
N LEU A 331 10.17 1.74 -11.00
CA LEU A 331 9.72 0.83 -9.94
C LEU A 331 9.08 -0.44 -10.49
N ARG A 332 8.25 -0.33 -11.55
CA ARG A 332 7.67 -1.50 -12.25
C ARG A 332 8.76 -2.46 -12.73
N SER A 333 9.78 -1.93 -13.41
CA SER A 333 10.85 -2.75 -14.01
C SER A 333 11.67 -3.45 -12.94
N ILE A 334 11.95 -2.78 -11.83
CA ILE A 334 12.61 -3.38 -10.66
C ILE A 334 11.75 -4.46 -10.04
N ILE A 335 10.46 -4.19 -9.80
CA ILE A 335 9.54 -5.19 -9.24
C ILE A 335 9.50 -6.43 -10.12
N ILE A 336 9.38 -6.27 -11.45
CA ILE A 336 9.37 -7.38 -12.40
C ILE A 336 10.70 -8.16 -12.36
N GLU A 337 11.84 -7.45 -12.42
CA GLU A 337 13.17 -8.08 -12.38
C GLU A 337 13.35 -8.92 -11.11
N TYR A 338 13.11 -8.32 -9.95
CA TYR A 338 13.30 -8.98 -8.67
C TYR A 338 12.24 -10.05 -8.37
N LEU A 339 11.02 -9.90 -8.89
CA LEU A 339 10.01 -10.96 -8.86
C LEU A 339 10.52 -12.21 -9.59
N MET A 340 11.10 -12.03 -10.79
CA MET A 340 11.66 -13.16 -11.54
C MET A 340 12.91 -13.75 -10.88
N ILE A 341 13.73 -12.94 -10.21
CA ILE A 341 14.85 -13.43 -9.39
C ILE A 341 14.33 -14.29 -8.24
N LEU A 342 13.31 -13.82 -7.51
CA LEU A 342 12.71 -14.56 -6.39
C LEU A 342 12.11 -15.90 -6.84
N ILE A 343 11.35 -15.91 -7.93
CA ILE A 343 10.78 -17.14 -8.50
C ILE A 343 11.89 -18.13 -8.89
N LYS A 344 13.04 -17.65 -9.37
CA LYS A 344 14.17 -18.50 -9.74
C LYS A 344 14.92 -19.07 -8.53
N GLN A 345 15.11 -18.26 -7.50
CA GLN A 345 15.94 -18.58 -6.34
C GLN A 345 15.20 -19.36 -5.26
N PHE A 346 13.92 -19.06 -5.04
CA PHE A 346 13.14 -19.59 -3.94
C PHE A 346 11.94 -20.38 -4.47
N PRO A 347 12.04 -21.71 -4.60
CA PRO A 347 10.88 -22.54 -4.89
C PRO A 347 9.84 -22.42 -3.76
N PRO A 348 8.56 -22.70 -4.03
CA PRO A 348 7.50 -22.52 -3.04
C PRO A 348 7.82 -23.31 -1.76
N PRO A 349 7.70 -22.69 -0.57
CA PRO A 349 8.16 -23.28 0.69
C PRO A 349 7.34 -24.51 1.10
N ASP A 350 6.07 -24.56 0.70
CA ASP A 350 5.17 -25.67 0.96
C ASP A 350 5.06 -26.62 -0.24
N LYS A 351 5.29 -27.92 -0.02
CA LYS A 351 5.07 -28.98 -1.02
C LYS A 351 3.57 -29.24 -1.32
N THR A 352 2.67 -28.40 -0.86
CA THR A 352 1.22 -28.57 -1.01
C THR A 352 0.61 -27.62 -2.03
N ARG A 353 1.27 -26.51 -2.37
CA ARG A 353 0.79 -25.52 -3.36
C ARG A 353 1.85 -25.28 -4.42
N PHE A 354 1.41 -24.96 -5.63
CA PHE A 354 2.28 -24.61 -6.76
C PHE A 354 3.29 -25.70 -7.15
N VAL A 355 2.94 -26.96 -6.92
CA VAL A 355 3.78 -28.13 -7.27
C VAL A 355 3.53 -28.56 -8.72
N ASP A 356 2.27 -28.68 -9.10
CA ASP A 356 1.85 -29.09 -10.44
C ASP A 356 0.67 -28.22 -10.87
N TRP A 357 0.93 -27.31 -11.81
CA TRP A 357 -0.10 -26.38 -12.31
C TRP A 357 -1.28 -27.10 -12.94
N ARG A 358 -1.06 -28.32 -13.46
CA ARG A 358 -2.09 -29.15 -14.10
C ARG A 358 -3.07 -29.65 -13.05
N LEU A 359 -2.55 -30.12 -11.90
CA LEU A 359 -3.36 -30.53 -10.77
C LEU A 359 -4.15 -29.36 -10.19
N ASP A 360 -3.55 -28.18 -10.08
CA ASP A 360 -4.24 -27.00 -9.56
C ASP A 360 -5.42 -26.58 -10.44
N ILE A 361 -5.32 -26.70 -11.77
CA ILE A 361 -6.45 -26.45 -12.70
C ILE A 361 -7.61 -27.43 -12.49
N LEU A 362 -7.31 -28.66 -12.07
CA LEU A 362 -8.30 -29.72 -11.86
C LEU A 362 -8.84 -29.78 -10.42
N THR A 363 -8.19 -29.13 -9.46
CA THR A 363 -8.54 -29.26 -8.02
C THR A 363 -8.88 -27.95 -7.32
N ASN A 364 -8.40 -26.81 -7.82
CA ASN A 364 -8.68 -25.52 -7.19
C ASN A 364 -10.15 -25.12 -7.44
N GLY A 365 -10.93 -25.03 -6.36
CA GLY A 365 -12.36 -24.71 -6.44
C GLY A 365 -12.67 -23.33 -7.07
N VAL A 366 -11.81 -22.34 -6.88
CA VAL A 366 -11.96 -21.01 -7.50
C VAL A 366 -11.74 -21.11 -9.01
N THR A 367 -10.69 -21.81 -9.44
CA THR A 367 -10.42 -22.05 -10.86
C THR A 367 -11.57 -22.82 -11.52
N ILE A 368 -12.06 -23.88 -10.88
CA ILE A 368 -13.15 -24.71 -11.41
C ILE A 368 -14.46 -23.92 -11.51
N ALA A 369 -14.84 -23.19 -10.45
CA ALA A 369 -16.11 -22.48 -10.40
C ALA A 369 -16.14 -21.23 -11.29
N GLY A 370 -15.01 -20.53 -11.42
CA GLY A 370 -14.92 -19.23 -12.12
C GLY A 370 -14.55 -19.32 -13.60
N SER A 371 -13.97 -20.45 -14.06
CA SER A 371 -13.36 -20.49 -15.40
C SER A 371 -14.29 -21.04 -16.48
N ARG A 372 -14.62 -20.20 -17.47
CA ARG A 372 -15.46 -20.57 -18.62
C ARG A 372 -14.77 -21.38 -19.70
N SER A 373 -13.43 -21.40 -19.73
CA SER A 373 -12.61 -22.18 -20.67
C SER A 373 -11.35 -22.69 -19.98
N PHE A 374 -10.67 -23.66 -20.59
CA PHE A 374 -9.36 -24.10 -20.12
C PHE A 374 -8.33 -22.97 -20.11
N TYR A 375 -8.30 -22.13 -21.16
CA TYR A 375 -7.35 -21.02 -21.24
C TYR A 375 -7.56 -19.99 -20.12
N HIS A 376 -8.83 -19.67 -19.78
CA HIS A 376 -9.13 -18.82 -18.64
C HIS A 376 -8.68 -19.47 -17.32
N ALA A 377 -8.92 -20.77 -17.14
CA ALA A 377 -8.45 -21.52 -15.97
C ALA A 377 -6.93 -21.48 -15.83
N PHE A 378 -6.22 -21.68 -16.94
CA PHE A 378 -4.77 -21.63 -17.00
C PHE A 378 -4.22 -20.24 -16.62
N GLN A 379 -4.83 -19.16 -17.13
CA GLN A 379 -4.46 -17.79 -16.77
C GLN A 379 -4.70 -17.48 -15.30
N VAL A 380 -5.85 -17.90 -14.74
CA VAL A 380 -6.17 -17.74 -13.32
C VAL A 380 -5.14 -18.46 -12.46
N THR A 381 -4.76 -19.68 -12.84
CA THR A 381 -3.74 -20.48 -12.16
C THR A 381 -2.35 -19.82 -12.19
N ILE A 382 -1.91 -19.30 -13.33
CA ILE A 382 -0.65 -18.53 -13.44
C ILE A 382 -0.72 -17.25 -12.61
N SER A 383 -1.85 -16.54 -12.65
CA SER A 383 -2.05 -15.29 -11.90
C SER A 383 -1.92 -15.52 -10.40
N MET A 384 -2.52 -16.60 -9.87
CA MET A 384 -2.38 -16.97 -8.45
C MET A 384 -0.93 -17.24 -8.04
N PHE A 385 -0.15 -17.87 -8.92
CA PHE A 385 1.28 -18.10 -8.68
C PHE A 385 2.06 -16.78 -8.61
N TYR A 386 1.86 -15.89 -9.59
CA TYR A 386 2.49 -14.57 -9.58
C TYR A 386 2.04 -13.72 -8.40
N GLU A 387 0.76 -13.75 -8.04
CA GLU A 387 0.21 -13.02 -6.89
C GLU A 387 0.92 -13.39 -5.58
N ALA A 388 1.21 -14.68 -5.37
CA ALA A 388 1.88 -15.17 -4.16
C ALA A 388 3.29 -14.57 -4.02
N TYR A 389 4.10 -14.66 -5.09
CA TYR A 389 5.47 -14.12 -5.10
C TYR A 389 5.51 -12.59 -5.13
N LEU A 390 4.57 -11.96 -5.84
CA LEU A 390 4.46 -10.50 -5.86
C LEU A 390 4.08 -9.98 -4.48
N SER A 391 3.10 -10.60 -3.80
CA SER A 391 2.72 -10.24 -2.43
C SER A 391 3.92 -10.37 -1.48
N LEU A 392 4.72 -11.43 -1.60
CA LEU A 392 5.97 -11.61 -0.85
C LEU A 392 6.95 -10.46 -1.09
N LEU A 393 7.23 -10.12 -2.36
CA LEU A 393 8.15 -9.05 -2.71
C LEU A 393 7.66 -7.68 -2.24
N LEU A 394 6.41 -7.32 -2.52
CA LEU A 394 5.86 -6.02 -2.13
C LEU A 394 5.83 -5.88 -0.61
N THR A 395 5.54 -6.97 0.12
CA THR A 395 5.60 -6.96 1.59
C THR A 395 7.01 -6.69 2.08
N HIS A 396 8.01 -7.32 1.47
CA HIS A 396 9.42 -7.07 1.79
C HIS A 396 9.78 -5.60 1.53
N LEU A 397 9.41 -5.07 0.36
CA LEU A 397 9.65 -3.66 0.03
C LEU A 397 9.02 -2.70 1.04
N GLU A 398 7.79 -2.97 1.47
CA GLU A 398 7.09 -2.14 2.45
C GLU A 398 7.67 -2.28 3.86
N LYS A 399 7.94 -3.51 4.33
CA LYS A 399 8.50 -3.80 5.67
C LYS A 399 9.87 -3.16 5.89
N TYR A 400 10.66 -3.05 4.83
CA TYR A 400 12.00 -2.44 4.83
C TYR A 400 12.00 -1.01 4.23
N GLN A 401 10.82 -0.38 4.12
CA GLN A 401 10.65 1.04 3.76
C GLN A 401 11.26 1.46 2.42
N PHE A 402 11.39 0.52 1.48
CA PHE A 402 11.87 0.80 0.12
C PHE A 402 10.92 1.71 -0.66
N PHE A 403 9.61 1.63 -0.42
CA PHE A 403 8.62 2.45 -1.09
C PHE A 403 8.73 3.94 -0.74
N ASP A 404 8.87 4.29 0.55
CA ASP A 404 9.04 5.69 0.96
C ASP A 404 10.37 6.26 0.47
N ALA A 405 11.46 5.48 0.60
CA ALA A 405 12.76 5.85 0.06
C ALA A 405 12.71 6.07 -1.47
N TYR A 406 11.97 5.23 -2.21
CA TYR A 406 11.77 5.40 -3.64
C TYR A 406 11.07 6.72 -3.98
N ILE A 407 9.96 7.03 -3.30
CA ILE A 407 9.21 8.28 -3.51
C ILE A 407 10.12 9.49 -3.24
N PHE A 408 10.93 9.44 -2.18
CA PHE A 408 11.91 10.49 -1.88
C PHE A 408 12.93 10.66 -2.99
N ILE A 409 13.53 9.57 -3.49
CA ILE A 409 14.53 9.58 -4.57
C ILE A 409 13.95 10.20 -5.84
N VAL A 410 12.74 9.81 -6.24
CA VAL A 410 12.12 10.30 -7.49
C VAL A 410 11.75 11.79 -7.41
N ASN A 411 11.43 12.28 -6.22
CA ASN A 411 11.10 13.69 -5.99
C ASN A 411 12.33 14.56 -5.68
N ASN A 412 13.52 13.98 -5.55
CA ASN A 412 14.75 14.71 -5.28
C ASN A 412 15.22 15.44 -6.55
N GLN A 413 15.58 16.73 -6.39
CA GLN A 413 16.01 17.60 -7.48
C GLN A 413 17.53 17.57 -7.74
N ASP A 414 18.33 16.98 -6.84
CA ASP A 414 19.78 16.86 -6.99
C ASP A 414 20.14 15.53 -7.69
N ASP A 415 20.48 15.62 -8.99
CA ASP A 415 20.81 14.46 -9.84
C ASP A 415 21.94 13.58 -9.27
N ASN A 416 22.95 14.17 -8.64
CA ASN A 416 24.08 13.40 -8.10
C ASN A 416 23.63 12.60 -6.87
N MET A 417 22.91 13.26 -5.97
CA MET A 417 22.36 12.66 -4.77
C MET A 417 21.33 11.57 -5.12
N GLN A 418 20.47 11.83 -6.11
CA GLN A 418 19.51 10.87 -6.63
C GLN A 418 20.20 9.61 -7.15
N ASN A 419 21.29 9.74 -7.91
CA ASN A 419 22.05 8.60 -8.43
C ASN A 419 22.71 7.76 -7.33
N ASP A 420 23.25 8.40 -6.29
CA ASP A 420 23.88 7.67 -5.19
C ASP A 420 22.86 7.01 -4.26
N LEU A 421 21.72 7.67 -3.99
CA LEU A 421 20.59 7.06 -3.29
C LEU A 421 20.00 5.88 -4.08
N SER A 422 19.93 5.99 -5.41
CA SER A 422 19.47 4.91 -6.29
C SER A 422 20.34 3.66 -6.17
N LYS A 423 21.67 3.83 -6.14
CA LYS A 423 22.62 2.73 -5.92
C LYS A 423 22.44 2.11 -4.53
N LEU A 424 22.35 2.95 -3.50
CA LEU A 424 22.11 2.49 -2.12
C LEU A 424 20.82 1.67 -2.03
N TRP A 425 19.75 2.14 -2.69
CA TRP A 425 18.46 1.46 -2.72
C TRP A 425 18.58 0.06 -3.34
N ILE A 426 19.24 -0.07 -4.48
CA ILE A 426 19.45 -1.36 -5.16
C ILE A 426 20.34 -2.29 -4.33
N ASP A 427 21.45 -1.78 -3.79
CA ASP A 427 22.38 -2.57 -2.98
C ASP A 427 21.71 -3.08 -1.69
N SER A 428 20.93 -2.23 -1.01
CA SER A 428 20.16 -2.58 0.18
C SER A 428 19.06 -3.59 -0.14
N LEU A 429 18.41 -3.47 -1.31
CA LEU A 429 17.40 -4.43 -1.74
C LEU A 429 18.05 -5.80 -1.95
N LYS A 430 19.17 -5.88 -2.68
CA LYS A 430 19.88 -7.14 -2.90
C LYS A 430 20.26 -7.82 -1.59
N ALA A 431 20.87 -7.07 -0.67
CA ALA A 431 21.29 -7.59 0.62
C ALA A 431 20.10 -8.06 1.48
N SER A 432 19.03 -7.28 1.55
CA SER A 432 17.86 -7.63 2.38
C SER A 432 17.09 -8.84 1.84
N LEU A 433 17.02 -9.03 0.51
CA LEU A 433 16.34 -10.16 -0.12
C LEU A 433 17.00 -11.51 0.18
N GLU A 434 18.28 -11.56 0.55
CA GLU A 434 18.93 -12.79 1.01
C GLU A 434 18.27 -13.38 2.27
N THR A 435 17.55 -12.55 3.02
CA THR A 435 16.88 -12.90 4.28
C THR A 435 15.35 -12.81 4.19
N ILE A 436 14.80 -12.87 2.97
CA ILE A 436 13.36 -12.72 2.75
C ILE A 436 12.54 -13.76 3.53
N ASP A 437 11.48 -13.29 4.19
CA ASP A 437 10.61 -14.14 5.01
C ASP A 437 9.60 -14.87 4.12
N LEU A 438 9.90 -16.11 3.75
CA LEU A 438 9.04 -16.93 2.89
C LEU A 438 7.73 -17.37 3.58
N THR A 439 7.58 -17.19 4.90
CA THR A 439 6.37 -17.63 5.62
C THR A 439 5.13 -16.81 5.24
N ILE A 440 5.31 -15.65 4.62
CA ILE A 440 4.22 -14.72 4.29
C ILE A 440 3.59 -14.97 2.91
N ILE A 441 4.17 -15.86 2.08
CA ILE A 441 3.80 -16.07 0.66
C ILE A 441 2.34 -16.49 0.42
N ASN A 442 1.63 -16.92 1.47
CA ASN A 442 0.24 -17.40 1.43
C ASN A 442 -0.71 -16.64 2.38
N LEU A 443 -0.30 -15.51 2.95
CA LEU A 443 -1.15 -14.76 3.86
C LEU A 443 -2.16 -13.89 3.10
N ASP A 444 -3.43 -13.96 3.51
CA ASP A 444 -4.51 -13.11 2.95
C ASP A 444 -4.46 -11.68 3.48
N VAL A 445 -3.91 -11.48 4.68
CA VAL A 445 -3.76 -10.17 5.34
C VAL A 445 -2.38 -10.10 5.97
N ILE A 446 -1.70 -8.97 5.77
CA ILE A 446 -0.32 -8.75 6.23
C ILE A 446 -0.28 -7.51 7.11
N ASP A 447 0.11 -7.68 8.37
CA ASP A 447 0.25 -6.58 9.32
C ASP A 447 1.58 -5.86 9.15
N ILE A 448 1.49 -4.55 8.92
CA ILE A 448 2.66 -3.67 8.70
C ILE A 448 2.61 -2.53 9.69
N SER A 449 3.68 -2.34 10.46
CA SER A 449 3.81 -1.19 11.36
C SER A 449 3.84 0.10 10.56
N TYR A 450 3.02 1.08 10.94
CA TYR A 450 3.00 2.39 10.32
C TYR A 450 4.31 3.16 10.58
N ALA A 451 5.11 3.36 9.53
CA ALA A 451 6.32 4.17 9.53
C ALA A 451 6.54 4.72 8.11
N PHE A 452 6.04 5.93 7.84
CA PHE A 452 6.09 6.57 6.52
C PHE A 452 6.99 7.79 6.49
N GLY A 453 7.34 8.23 5.29
CA GLY A 453 8.15 9.44 5.07
C GLY A 453 9.63 9.26 5.38
N LEU A 454 10.10 8.01 5.46
CA LEU A 454 11.53 7.71 5.56
C LEU A 454 12.22 7.92 4.21
N GLN A 455 13.43 8.47 4.25
CA GLN A 455 14.19 8.89 3.08
C GLN A 455 15.19 7.82 2.62
N LEU A 456 15.59 6.92 3.53
CA LEU A 456 16.53 5.84 3.29
C LEU A 456 15.85 4.46 3.43
N PRO A 457 16.24 3.47 2.61
CA PRO A 457 15.75 2.10 2.76
C PRO A 457 16.27 1.48 4.06
N CYS A 458 15.56 0.52 4.63
CA CYS A 458 15.95 -0.21 5.85
C CYS A 458 16.17 0.66 7.11
N ALA A 459 15.70 1.92 7.11
CA ALA A 459 15.91 2.86 8.20
C ALA A 459 15.38 2.37 9.56
N ALA A 460 14.30 1.57 9.57
CA ALA A 460 13.77 0.99 10.80
C ALA A 460 14.72 -0.02 11.45
N ILE A 461 15.42 -0.83 10.65
CA ILE A 461 16.40 -1.80 11.14
C ILE A 461 17.62 -1.08 11.68
N GLU A 462 18.07 -0.05 10.97
CA GLU A 462 19.18 0.77 11.42
C GLU A 462 18.88 1.46 12.77
N PHE A 463 17.65 1.96 12.94
CA PHE A 463 17.21 2.51 14.22
C PHE A 463 17.26 1.47 15.35
N GLU A 464 16.84 0.24 15.09
CA GLU A 464 16.91 -0.87 16.06
C GLU A 464 18.35 -1.27 16.40
N ASN A 465 19.27 -1.22 15.43
CA ASN A 465 20.71 -1.42 15.66
C ASN A 465 21.26 -0.34 16.61
N ILE A 466 20.98 0.94 16.32
CA ILE A 466 21.38 2.05 17.19
C ILE A 466 20.79 1.90 18.59
N ARG A 467 19.52 1.53 18.71
CA ARG A 467 18.88 1.33 20.02
C ARG A 467 19.55 0.22 20.81
N THR A 468 19.93 -0.86 20.14
CA THR A 468 20.64 -1.99 20.76
C THR A 468 22.02 -1.56 21.25
N ILE A 469 22.74 -0.73 20.49
CA ILE A 469 23.99 -0.12 20.94
C ILE A 469 23.74 0.71 22.20
N ARG A 470 22.79 1.65 22.18
CA ARG A 470 22.46 2.52 23.34
C ARG A 470 22.21 1.69 24.60
N LYS A 471 21.37 0.65 24.50
CA LYS A 471 21.01 -0.21 25.64
C LYS A 471 22.22 -0.94 26.21
N LYS A 472 23.07 -1.53 25.35
CA LYS A 472 24.30 -2.21 25.80
C LYS A 472 25.21 -1.28 26.60
N PHE A 473 25.34 -0.03 26.16
CA PHE A 473 26.19 0.94 26.86
C PHE A 473 25.58 1.46 28.15
N GLN A 474 24.25 1.62 28.22
CA GLN A 474 23.55 1.96 29.47
C GLN A 474 23.79 0.87 30.54
N GLU A 475 23.64 -0.41 30.15
CA GLU A 475 23.93 -1.55 31.03
C GLU A 475 25.41 -1.57 31.49
N LEU A 476 26.35 -1.11 30.66
CA LEU A 476 27.76 -1.00 31.05
C LEU A 476 28.04 0.16 32.02
N GLN A 477 27.37 1.30 31.85
CA GLN A 477 27.52 2.46 32.73
C GLN A 477 26.97 2.20 34.14
N GLU A 478 25.82 1.51 34.24
CA GLU A 478 25.24 1.08 35.53
C GLU A 478 26.15 0.11 36.29
N ASN A 479 27.01 -0.62 35.58
CA ASN A 479 27.89 -1.64 36.17
C ASN A 479 29.31 -1.12 36.52
N ASN A 480 29.82 -0.06 35.87
CA ASN A 480 31.24 0.29 35.97
C ASN A 480 31.60 1.68 36.53
N ASN A 481 30.66 2.58 36.82
CA ASN A 481 30.90 3.88 37.51
C ASN A 481 32.04 4.79 36.95
N GLU A 482 32.61 4.51 35.79
CA GLU A 482 33.62 5.34 35.12
C GLU A 482 33.08 5.80 33.77
N SER A 483 32.70 7.07 33.68
CA SER A 483 32.37 7.74 32.42
C SER A 483 33.62 8.37 31.82
N SER A 484 34.26 7.74 30.83
CA SER A 484 35.41 8.33 30.12
C SER A 484 35.06 8.73 28.68
N SER A 485 35.83 9.68 28.15
CA SER A 485 35.76 10.14 26.75
C SER A 485 35.93 9.01 25.71
N ASP A 486 36.50 7.88 26.09
CA ASP A 486 36.72 6.71 25.23
C ASP A 486 35.41 5.98 24.87
N GLU A 487 34.33 6.21 25.64
CA GLU A 487 33.02 5.59 25.41
C GLU A 487 32.34 6.05 24.12
N TYR A 488 32.52 7.31 23.73
CA TYR A 488 31.85 7.86 22.54
C TYR A 488 32.48 7.31 21.25
N ASP A 489 33.81 7.27 21.19
CA ASP A 489 34.52 6.75 20.02
C ASP A 489 34.28 5.23 19.90
N SER A 490 34.21 4.50 21.02
CA SER A 490 33.79 3.09 21.04
C SER A 490 32.34 2.86 20.55
N ARG A 491 31.39 3.74 20.93
CA ARG A 491 30.00 3.69 20.43
C ARG A 491 29.92 3.93 18.92
N LEU A 492 30.70 4.88 18.40
CA LEU A 492 30.79 5.15 16.97
C LEU A 492 31.39 3.97 16.20
N GLU A 493 32.43 3.32 16.72
CA GLU A 493 33.00 2.11 16.10
C GLU A 493 31.98 0.96 16.07
N GLN A 494 31.19 0.77 17.12
CA GLN A 494 30.10 -0.23 17.12
C GLN A 494 28.99 0.12 16.13
N MET A 495 28.65 1.41 15.99
CA MET A 495 27.73 1.88 14.98
C MET A 495 28.26 1.60 13.56
N HIS A 496 29.55 1.82 13.32
CA HIS A 496 30.20 1.49 12.05
C HIS A 496 30.11 0.00 11.70
N THR A 497 30.28 -0.88 12.70
CA THR A 497 30.34 -2.33 12.47
C THR A 497 28.99 -3.04 12.43
N SER A 498 27.93 -2.44 12.99
CA SER A 498 26.58 -3.04 13.04
C SER A 498 25.56 -2.38 12.12
N ASN A 499 25.97 -1.33 11.41
CA ASN A 499 25.15 -0.61 10.46
C ASN A 499 24.71 -1.49 9.27
N ILE A 500 23.50 -1.23 8.75
CA ILE A 500 22.94 -1.97 7.60
C ILE A 500 23.42 -1.48 6.22
N TYR A 501 23.98 -0.28 6.16
CA TYR A 501 24.52 0.33 4.95
C TYR A 501 25.97 -0.12 4.72
N ASN A 502 26.51 0.16 3.52
CA ASN A 502 27.91 -0.14 3.24
C ASN A 502 28.85 0.94 3.81
N ASP A 503 30.13 0.58 4.04
CA ASP A 503 31.15 1.48 4.59
C ASP A 503 31.30 2.79 3.80
N LYS A 504 31.13 2.70 2.48
CA LYS A 504 31.23 3.87 1.59
C LYS A 504 30.12 4.88 1.88
N PHE A 505 28.89 4.42 2.11
CA PHE A 505 27.76 5.27 2.44
C PHE A 505 27.86 5.84 3.86
N LEU A 506 28.33 5.04 4.82
CA LEU A 506 28.64 5.53 6.17
C LEU A 506 29.65 6.68 6.14
N GLN A 507 30.70 6.57 5.33
CA GLN A 507 31.65 7.66 5.16
C GLN A 507 30.99 8.94 4.61
N LEU A 508 29.99 8.83 3.72
CA LEU A 508 29.22 9.98 3.26
C LEU A 508 28.40 10.61 4.41
N ILE A 509 27.64 9.79 5.15
CA ILE A 509 26.86 10.25 6.32
C ILE A 509 27.77 10.99 7.32
N PHE A 510 28.97 10.47 7.54
CA PHE A 510 29.86 10.99 8.57
C PHE A 510 30.70 12.19 8.14
N ASN A 511 30.90 12.42 6.84
CA ASN A 511 31.77 13.48 6.34
C ASN A 511 31.03 14.61 5.62
N ASP A 512 29.76 14.40 5.23
CA ASP A 512 28.96 15.37 4.50
C ASP A 512 27.67 15.71 5.27
N GLN A 513 27.42 17.01 5.44
CA GLN A 513 26.29 17.52 6.22
C GLN A 513 24.93 17.13 5.62
N LYS A 514 24.79 17.12 4.28
CA LYS A 514 23.51 16.78 3.63
C LYS A 514 23.13 15.32 3.89
N TRP A 515 24.10 14.41 3.77
CA TRP A 515 23.88 13.00 4.05
C TRP A 515 23.62 12.72 5.53
N CYS A 516 24.32 13.43 6.42
CA CYS A 516 24.07 13.37 7.86
C CYS A 516 22.63 13.79 8.21
N GLN A 517 22.12 14.84 7.57
CA GLN A 517 20.77 15.35 7.76
C GLN A 517 19.70 14.36 7.31
N LEU A 518 19.85 13.71 6.15
CA LEU A 518 18.90 12.67 5.72
C LEU A 518 18.82 11.52 6.74
N TYR A 519 19.99 11.01 7.13
CA TYR A 519 20.07 9.91 8.09
C TYR A 519 19.43 10.32 9.42
N PHE A 520 19.69 11.55 9.89
CA PHE A 520 19.11 12.06 11.13
C PHE A 520 17.60 12.27 11.07
N HIS A 521 17.08 12.75 9.95
CA HIS A 521 15.63 12.84 9.73
C HIS A 521 14.95 11.48 9.95
N ASP A 522 15.48 10.41 9.37
CA ASP A 522 14.89 9.07 9.50
C ASP A 522 15.00 8.52 10.93
N GLN A 523 16.13 8.75 11.60
CA GLN A 523 16.29 8.37 13.01
C GLN A 523 15.31 9.12 13.92
N ILE A 524 15.03 10.40 13.64
CA ILE A 524 14.00 11.16 14.36
C ILE A 524 12.62 10.57 14.10
N SER A 525 12.25 10.33 12.83
CA SER A 525 10.95 9.74 12.47
C SER A 525 10.69 8.43 13.23
N MET A 526 11.68 7.53 13.24
CA MET A 526 11.59 6.26 13.96
C MET A 526 11.52 6.44 15.47
N HIS A 527 12.27 7.40 16.02
CA HIS A 527 12.23 7.72 17.45
C HIS A 527 10.85 8.23 17.89
N LEU A 528 10.24 9.14 17.11
CA LEU A 528 8.91 9.67 17.40
C LEU A 528 7.84 8.58 17.38
N ALA A 529 7.89 7.68 16.38
CA ALA A 529 6.99 6.54 16.30
C ALA A 529 7.16 5.60 17.52
N TYR A 530 8.41 5.28 17.89
CA TYR A 530 8.72 4.44 19.04
C TYR A 530 8.26 5.07 20.37
N ALA A 531 8.56 6.36 20.57
CA ALA A 531 8.19 7.12 21.76
C ALA A 531 6.70 7.49 21.80
N LYS A 532 5.94 7.25 20.71
CA LYS A 532 4.53 7.64 20.52
C LYS A 532 4.30 9.14 20.67
N ILE A 533 5.18 9.95 20.08
CA ILE A 533 5.08 11.41 20.03
C ILE A 533 4.45 11.81 18.68
N GLN A 534 3.50 12.73 18.70
CA GLN A 534 2.65 13.08 17.55
C GLN A 534 3.13 14.29 16.74
N LEU A 535 4.25 14.91 17.13
CA LEU A 535 4.86 16.00 16.38
C LEU A 535 5.37 15.49 15.03
N SER A 536 5.40 16.35 14.01
CA SER A 536 6.03 15.98 12.74
C SER A 536 7.55 15.85 12.87
N THR A 537 8.14 14.94 12.09
CA THR A 537 9.60 14.81 12.00
C THR A 537 10.25 16.13 11.63
N ASN A 538 9.65 16.86 10.70
CA ASN A 538 10.11 18.16 10.24
C ASN A 538 10.20 19.21 11.35
N PHE A 539 9.23 19.24 12.28
CA PHE A 539 9.28 20.13 13.44
C PHE A 539 10.46 19.80 14.35
N VAL A 540 10.63 18.52 14.69
CA VAL A 540 11.71 18.08 15.59
C VAL A 540 13.08 18.22 14.95
N PHE A 541 13.15 17.96 13.64
CA PHE A 541 14.34 18.19 12.84
C PHE A 541 14.74 19.67 12.91
N ASP A 542 13.83 20.60 12.58
CA ASP A 542 14.10 22.04 12.66
C ASP A 542 14.53 22.45 14.08
N LEU A 543 13.84 21.97 15.13
CA LEU A 543 14.19 22.27 16.53
C LEU A 543 15.62 21.84 16.87
N LEU A 544 16.06 20.67 16.38
CA LEU A 544 17.39 20.12 16.67
C LEU A 544 18.48 20.62 15.72
N THR A 545 18.15 21.07 14.51
CA THR A 545 19.15 21.48 13.51
C THR A 545 19.29 22.98 13.33
N SER A 546 18.40 23.79 13.90
CA SER A 546 18.43 25.25 13.74
C SER A 546 19.58 25.94 14.46
N ASN A 547 20.33 25.23 15.32
CA ASN A 547 21.51 25.78 15.97
C ASN A 547 22.73 25.74 15.00
N PRO A 548 23.20 26.89 14.47
CA PRO A 548 24.26 26.95 13.46
C PRO A 548 25.64 26.60 14.02
N THR A 549 25.83 26.68 15.34
CA THR A 549 27.10 26.35 15.98
C THR A 549 27.29 24.83 16.15
N ARG A 550 26.24 24.03 15.89
CA ARG A 550 26.33 22.56 15.95
C ARG A 550 27.21 22.04 14.83
N THR A 551 28.32 21.44 15.22
CA THR A 551 29.20 20.68 14.33
C THR A 551 28.58 19.33 13.95
N ILE A 552 29.00 18.77 12.81
CA ILE A 552 28.66 17.40 12.40
C ILE A 552 28.96 16.37 13.52
N LYS A 553 30.02 16.58 14.32
CA LYS A 553 30.34 15.72 15.47
C LYS A 553 29.27 15.78 16.57
N GLN A 554 28.66 16.94 16.81
CA GLN A 554 27.56 17.09 17.77
C GLN A 554 26.26 16.47 17.25
N TYR A 555 25.96 16.56 15.95
CA TYR A 555 24.83 15.82 15.36
C TYR A 555 24.98 14.32 15.52
N LYS A 556 26.18 13.77 15.30
CA LYS A 556 26.45 12.34 15.52
C LYS A 556 26.23 11.90 16.97
N ARG A 557 26.53 12.76 17.94
CA ARG A 557 26.27 12.48 19.36
C ARG A 557 24.79 12.26 19.64
N LEU A 558 23.90 13.00 18.98
CA LEU A 558 22.46 12.85 19.16
C LEU A 558 21.96 11.46 18.74
N PHE A 559 22.65 10.75 17.86
CA PHE A 559 22.33 9.35 17.55
C PHE A 559 22.57 8.40 18.72
N LEU A 560 23.43 8.75 19.68
CA LEU A 560 23.93 7.81 20.69
C LEU A 560 23.59 8.23 22.13
N ILE A 561 22.94 9.39 22.29
CA ILE A 561 22.47 9.92 23.57
C ILE A 561 21.11 9.30 23.95
N GLU A 562 20.84 9.25 25.25
CA GLU A 562 19.51 8.91 25.79
C GLU A 562 18.53 10.07 25.57
N HIS A 563 17.39 9.75 24.95
CA HIS A 563 16.39 10.75 24.58
C HIS A 563 15.35 11.01 25.67
N ILE A 564 15.64 10.71 26.95
CA ILE A 564 14.64 10.83 28.03
C ILE A 564 14.19 12.29 28.17
N GLU A 565 15.14 13.19 28.42
CA GLU A 565 14.84 14.61 28.56
C GLU A 565 14.38 15.24 27.24
N LEU A 566 14.89 14.77 26.09
CA LEU A 566 14.38 15.17 24.78
C LEU A 566 12.89 14.80 24.62
N ASN A 567 12.49 13.59 25.04
CA ASN A 567 11.09 13.18 24.99
C ASN A 567 10.22 14.09 25.86
N GLU A 568 10.68 14.47 27.04
CA GLU A 568 9.96 15.41 27.91
C GLU A 568 9.77 16.77 27.23
N ILE A 569 10.82 17.32 26.62
CA ILE A 569 10.76 18.55 25.83
C ILE A 569 9.75 18.43 24.69
N LEU A 570 9.81 17.35 23.92
CA LEU A 570 8.88 17.12 22.81
C LEU A 570 7.43 16.95 23.28
N ARG A 571 7.20 16.34 24.46
CA ARG A 571 5.87 16.24 25.06
C ARG A 571 5.32 17.61 25.46
N LEU A 572 6.16 18.56 25.88
CA LEU A 572 5.73 19.94 26.16
C LEU A 572 5.15 20.61 24.91
N PHE A 573 5.84 20.49 23.77
CA PHE A 573 5.35 20.99 22.50
C PHE A 573 4.07 20.25 22.05
N GLU A 574 4.00 18.93 22.20
CA GLU A 574 2.78 18.17 21.89
C GLU A 574 1.58 18.60 22.74
N ILE A 575 1.77 18.84 24.04
CA ILE A 575 0.71 19.34 24.95
C ILE A 575 0.18 20.70 24.47
N SER A 576 1.07 21.57 23.97
CA SER A 576 0.69 22.89 23.48
C SER A 576 -0.20 22.85 22.23
N LEU A 577 -0.18 21.75 21.47
CA LEU A 577 -1.03 21.57 20.28
C LEU A 577 -2.54 21.57 20.59
N GLN A 578 -2.90 21.44 21.86
CA GLN A 578 -4.28 21.60 22.31
C GLN A 578 -4.79 23.04 22.18
N LEU A 579 -3.88 24.02 22.13
CA LEU A 579 -4.20 25.45 22.07
C LEU A 579 -3.72 26.12 20.78
N VAL A 580 -2.66 25.61 20.17
CA VAL A 580 -1.99 26.24 19.01
C VAL A 580 -1.68 25.20 17.93
N SER A 581 -1.61 25.59 16.66
CA SER A 581 -1.18 24.68 15.59
C SER A 581 0.33 24.46 15.60
N GLU A 582 0.78 23.28 15.16
CA GLU A 582 2.21 22.95 15.05
C GLU A 582 2.95 23.91 14.11
N GLU A 583 2.31 24.32 13.01
CA GLU A 583 2.88 25.24 12.03
C GLU A 583 3.18 26.62 12.65
N ASN A 584 2.33 27.12 13.56
CA ASN A 584 2.59 28.38 14.24
C ASN A 584 3.83 28.28 15.12
N ILE A 585 3.98 27.18 15.86
CA ILE A 585 5.16 26.94 16.72
C ILE A 585 6.41 26.84 15.85
N ARG A 586 6.34 26.08 14.75
CA ARG A 586 7.45 25.91 13.81
C ARG A 586 7.89 27.23 13.18
N ASN A 587 6.95 28.09 12.79
CA ASN A 587 7.26 29.42 12.26
C ASN A 587 7.98 30.28 13.29
N ILE A 588 7.55 30.22 14.56
CA ILE A 588 8.23 30.94 15.64
C ILE A 588 9.65 30.40 15.84
N ILE A 589 9.87 29.09 15.83
CA ILE A 589 11.23 28.50 15.90
C ILE A 589 12.11 29.01 14.74
N ARG A 590 11.56 29.15 13.53
CA ARG A 590 12.31 29.65 12.37
C ARG A 590 12.61 31.15 12.45
N GLU A 591 11.67 31.94 12.97
CA GLU A 591 11.81 33.39 13.14
C GLU A 591 12.70 33.77 14.33
N GLN A 592 12.87 32.88 15.31
CA GLN A 592 13.73 33.07 16.48
C GLN A 592 15.20 33.26 16.16
N TRP A 593 15.65 32.79 15.00
CA TRP A 593 17.06 32.72 14.64
C TRP A 593 17.42 33.78 13.60
N ILE A 594 18.34 34.69 13.96
CA ILE A 594 18.88 35.71 13.05
C ILE A 594 20.42 35.69 13.12
N GLU A 595 21.09 35.51 11.97
CA GLU A 595 22.56 35.48 11.81
C GLU A 595 23.18 36.86 11.43
N ILE A 596 24.51 37.03 11.49
CA ILE A 596 25.21 38.32 11.82
C ILE A 596 26.01 38.99 10.69
N PRO A 597 26.15 40.33 10.70
CA PRO A 597 25.37 41.29 11.49
C PRO A 597 24.20 41.78 10.64
N PRO A 598 22.96 41.77 11.15
CA PRO A 598 21.96 42.65 10.60
C PRO A 598 22.33 44.08 11.03
N SER A 599 22.41 44.99 10.08
CA SER A 599 22.49 46.42 10.40
C SER A 599 21.25 46.95 11.14
N ILE A 600 20.17 46.16 11.20
CA ILE A 600 18.89 46.48 11.84
C ILE A 600 18.27 45.22 12.46
N ILE A 601 18.13 45.20 13.78
CA ILE A 601 17.35 44.19 14.51
C ILE A 601 15.87 44.60 14.45
N LYS A 602 15.00 43.69 13.99
CA LYS A 602 13.55 43.93 13.95
C LYS A 602 12.94 43.65 15.32
N SER A 603 11.99 44.48 15.73
CA SER A 603 11.16 44.21 16.90
C SER A 603 10.32 42.94 16.66
N SER A 604 10.39 41.99 17.59
CA SER A 604 9.62 40.74 17.59
C SER A 604 8.70 40.69 18.82
N GLU A 605 7.55 40.01 18.73
CA GLU A 605 6.73 39.70 19.92
C GLU A 605 7.30 38.53 20.74
N PHE A 606 8.37 37.89 20.25
CA PHE A 606 9.02 36.73 20.82
C PHE A 606 10.48 37.01 21.18
N TYR A 607 11.05 36.21 22.07
CA TYR A 607 12.48 36.19 22.32
C TYR A 607 13.24 35.84 21.05
N THR A 608 14.28 36.62 20.76
CA THR A 608 15.11 36.44 19.57
C THR A 608 16.52 36.06 19.97
N LEU A 609 17.07 35.01 19.36
CA LEU A 609 18.43 34.57 19.57
C LEU A 609 19.34 35.17 18.49
N VAL A 610 20.32 35.94 18.92
CA VAL A 610 21.31 36.59 18.06
C VAL A 610 22.68 36.02 18.43
N LEU A 611 23.22 35.13 17.59
CA LEU A 611 24.65 34.83 17.67
C LEU A 611 25.41 36.14 17.35
N VAL A 612 26.63 36.39 17.83
CA VAL A 612 27.49 37.51 17.37
C VAL A 612 28.92 36.97 17.21
N ASN A 613 29.58 37.34 16.10
CA ASN A 613 30.94 36.89 15.73
C ASN A 613 31.15 35.37 15.76
N SER A 614 30.08 34.58 15.57
CA SER A 614 30.11 33.11 15.60
C SER A 614 30.55 32.48 16.93
N GLU A 615 30.59 33.25 18.03
CA GLU A 615 31.13 32.78 19.32
C GLU A 615 30.19 32.99 20.52
N GLN A 616 29.38 34.05 20.55
CA GLN A 616 28.53 34.36 21.70
C GLN A 616 27.06 34.51 21.32
N PHE A 617 26.18 33.87 22.09
CA PHE A 617 24.73 34.01 21.96
C PHE A 617 24.22 35.17 22.83
N TYR A 618 23.42 36.03 22.22
CA TYR A 618 22.64 37.08 22.87
C TYR A 618 21.16 36.72 22.76
N GLN A 619 20.41 36.90 23.84
CA GLN A 619 18.96 36.70 23.86
C GLN A 619 18.28 38.05 24.07
N LEU A 620 17.51 38.46 23.06
CA LEU A 620 16.75 39.70 23.11
C LEU A 620 15.33 39.41 23.58
N PRO A 621 14.85 40.09 24.64
CA PRO A 621 13.46 40.00 25.06
C PRO A 621 12.49 40.52 23.98
N PRO A 622 11.20 40.13 24.04
CA PRO A 622 10.17 40.67 23.18
C PRO A 622 10.20 42.21 23.10
N LYS A 623 9.98 42.74 21.90
CA LYS A 623 9.90 44.18 21.55
C LYS A 623 11.21 44.96 21.72
N THR A 624 12.34 44.27 21.89
CA THR A 624 13.67 44.88 21.98
C THR A 624 14.32 44.98 20.60
N THR A 625 15.04 46.07 20.34
CA THR A 625 15.71 46.32 19.04
C THR A 625 17.20 46.62 19.16
N THR A 626 17.76 46.60 20.37
CA THR A 626 19.15 46.96 20.67
C THR A 626 19.86 45.82 21.38
N LEU A 627 21.12 45.58 21.02
CA LEU A 627 22.02 44.67 21.74
C LEU A 627 22.71 45.45 22.86
N GLU A 628 22.49 45.02 24.10
CA GLU A 628 23.20 45.53 25.28
C GLU A 628 24.11 44.44 25.85
N GLU A 629 25.14 44.81 26.62
CA GLU A 629 26.02 43.82 27.29
C GLU A 629 25.25 42.90 28.25
N GLN A 630 24.13 43.42 28.79
CA GLN A 630 23.19 42.71 29.66
C GLN A 630 22.40 41.62 28.91
N SER A 631 22.44 41.62 27.57
CA SER A 631 21.68 40.70 26.72
C SER A 631 22.46 39.42 26.38
N ILE A 632 23.66 39.21 26.94
CA ILE A 632 24.40 37.95 26.80
C ILE A 632 23.55 36.82 27.41
N PHE A 633 23.36 35.74 26.65
CA PHE A 633 22.49 34.66 27.09
C PHE A 633 23.26 33.67 27.97
N GLU A 634 22.88 33.60 29.25
CA GLU A 634 23.38 32.61 30.21
C GLU A 634 22.54 31.32 30.15
N TYR A 635 22.83 30.46 29.17
CA TYR A 635 22.13 29.19 28.95
C TYR A 635 22.86 28.00 29.61
N GLN A 636 22.12 26.94 29.97
CA GLN A 636 22.69 25.71 30.53
C GLN A 636 22.77 24.57 29.51
N GLY A 637 21.75 24.44 28.67
CA GLY A 637 21.61 23.39 27.66
C GLY A 637 21.90 23.87 26.24
N ASP A 638 21.01 23.51 25.31
CA ASP A 638 21.05 24.09 23.96
C ASP A 638 20.28 25.42 23.92
N PRO A 639 20.94 26.54 23.54
CA PRO A 639 20.32 27.87 23.57
C PRO A 639 19.11 27.99 22.64
N MET A 640 19.06 27.22 21.55
CA MET A 640 17.91 27.19 20.64
C MET A 640 16.71 26.52 21.30
N ILE A 641 16.93 25.43 22.02
CA ILE A 641 15.87 24.69 22.72
C ILE A 641 15.33 25.52 23.88
N GLU A 642 16.20 26.11 24.70
CA GLU A 642 15.78 26.99 25.80
C GLU A 642 14.96 28.18 25.28
N THR A 643 15.43 28.86 24.24
CA THR A 643 14.70 29.97 23.62
C THR A 643 13.37 29.51 23.00
N SER A 644 13.33 28.32 22.39
CA SER A 644 12.10 27.75 21.84
C SER A 644 11.07 27.45 22.94
N LEU A 645 11.50 26.97 24.11
CA LEU A 645 10.64 26.75 25.28
C LEU A 645 10.14 28.08 25.87
N MET A 646 11.00 29.10 25.95
CA MET A 646 10.57 30.44 26.38
C MET A 646 9.52 31.02 25.43
N ASN A 647 9.71 30.87 24.12
CA ASN A 647 8.76 31.35 23.14
C ASN A 647 7.50 30.50 23.03
N LEU A 648 7.55 29.22 23.41
CA LEU A 648 6.36 28.43 23.61
C LEU A 648 5.46 29.07 24.69
N ILE A 649 6.06 29.53 25.80
CA ILE A 649 5.35 30.25 26.85
C ILE A 649 4.75 31.55 26.31
N GLU A 650 5.52 32.37 25.60
CA GLU A 650 5.00 33.61 25.00
C GLU A 650 3.84 33.35 24.04
N LEU A 651 3.93 32.29 23.23
CA LEU A 651 2.89 31.93 22.27
C LEU A 651 1.60 31.49 22.94
N ILE A 652 1.66 30.57 23.90
CA ILE A 652 0.45 30.08 24.57
C ILE A 652 -0.22 31.16 25.41
N LEU A 653 0.53 32.16 25.87
CA LEU A 653 0.05 33.32 26.62
C LEU A 653 -0.40 34.49 25.72
N SER A 654 -0.17 34.41 24.42
CA SER A 654 -0.52 35.48 23.49
C SER A 654 -2.03 35.77 23.49
N SER A 655 -2.37 37.05 23.32
CA SER A 655 -3.76 37.50 23.30
C SER A 655 -4.57 36.75 22.23
N SER A 656 -3.97 36.48 21.07
CA SER A 656 -4.62 35.73 19.99
C SER A 656 -5.06 34.33 20.45
N VAL A 657 -4.22 33.57 21.14
CA VAL A 657 -4.55 32.22 21.64
C VAL A 657 -5.63 32.28 22.72
N ILE A 658 -5.52 33.20 23.67
CA ILE A 658 -6.48 33.36 24.77
C ILE A 658 -7.87 33.78 24.25
N GLN A 659 -7.94 34.66 23.25
CA GLN A 659 -9.21 35.08 22.64
C GLN A 659 -9.96 33.93 21.94
N HIS A 660 -9.22 33.04 21.29
CA HIS A 660 -9.79 31.89 20.59
C HIS A 660 -10.13 30.72 21.53
N ALA A 661 -9.65 30.74 22.78
CA ALA A 661 -9.95 29.71 23.74
C ALA A 661 -11.45 29.66 24.08
N LYS A 662 -12.00 28.43 24.13
CA LYS A 662 -13.42 28.16 24.42
C LYS A 662 -13.65 27.66 25.84
N ASN A 663 -12.60 27.17 26.50
CA ASN A 663 -12.69 26.52 27.80
C ASN A 663 -11.51 26.90 28.69
N ILE A 664 -11.80 27.58 29.80
CA ILE A 664 -10.79 27.99 30.78
C ILE A 664 -10.12 26.80 31.50
N GLN A 665 -10.83 25.67 31.65
CA GLN A 665 -10.26 24.46 32.26
C GLN A 665 -9.20 23.84 31.35
N GLN A 666 -9.42 23.88 30.03
CA GLN A 666 -8.45 23.41 29.05
C GLN A 666 -7.17 24.24 29.15
N ILE A 667 -7.28 25.58 29.15
CA ILE A 667 -6.14 26.49 29.35
C ILE A 667 -5.41 26.17 30.65
N THR A 668 -6.15 26.08 31.78
CA THR A 668 -5.57 25.81 33.10
C THR A 668 -4.78 24.50 33.12
N THR A 669 -5.33 23.45 32.50
CA THR A 669 -4.73 22.12 32.45
C THR A 669 -3.47 22.13 31.60
N THR A 670 -3.54 22.67 30.37
CA THR A 670 -2.40 22.78 29.46
C THR A 670 -1.27 23.59 30.09
N TYR A 671 -1.56 24.76 30.66
CA TYR A 671 -0.55 25.61 31.30
C TYR A 671 0.09 24.93 32.51
N SER A 672 -0.71 24.27 33.36
CA SER A 672 -0.19 23.57 34.53
C SER A 672 0.72 22.39 34.15
N LEU A 673 0.37 21.66 33.08
CA LEU A 673 1.21 20.57 32.57
C LEU A 673 2.53 21.09 32.00
N ILE A 674 2.48 22.17 31.21
CA ILE A 674 3.69 22.79 30.65
C ILE A 674 4.58 23.33 31.77
N ALA A 675 4.02 24.08 32.72
CA ALA A 675 4.77 24.65 33.83
C ALA A 675 5.43 23.58 34.71
N LYS A 676 4.73 22.46 34.95
CA LYS A 676 5.29 21.32 35.67
C LYS A 676 6.43 20.68 34.88
N GLY A 677 6.20 20.36 33.61
CA GLY A 677 7.21 19.65 32.81
C GLY A 677 8.46 20.48 32.58
N ILE A 678 8.36 21.80 32.36
CA ILE A 678 9.53 22.69 32.28
C ILE A 678 10.34 22.69 33.58
N ARG A 679 9.66 22.73 34.74
CA ARG A 679 10.33 22.72 36.05
C ARG A 679 11.05 21.41 36.34
N ASP A 680 10.57 20.30 35.78
CA ASP A 680 11.12 18.97 36.01
C ASP A 680 12.32 18.67 35.06
N LEU A 681 12.67 19.57 34.12
CA LEU A 681 13.88 19.49 33.28
C LEU A 681 15.14 19.78 34.12
N ASN A 682 16.23 19.03 33.86
CA ASN A 682 17.47 19.14 34.64
C ASN A 682 18.59 19.89 33.91
N SER A 683 18.62 19.82 32.58
CA SER A 683 19.70 20.34 31.75
C SER A 683 19.36 21.66 31.05
N TYR A 684 18.13 22.16 31.19
CA TYR A 684 17.63 23.33 30.47
C TYR A 684 17.04 24.34 31.43
N ASN A 685 17.40 25.62 31.27
CA ASN A 685 16.84 26.72 32.05
C ASN A 685 15.84 27.55 31.23
N VAL A 686 14.66 27.85 31.80
CA VAL A 686 13.59 28.61 31.13
C VAL A 686 13.19 29.81 31.99
N ASN A 687 13.77 30.96 31.69
CA ASN A 687 13.73 32.16 32.52
C ASN A 687 12.33 32.79 32.65
N ASN A 688 11.43 32.64 31.68
CA ASN A 688 10.07 33.20 31.74
C ASN A 688 9.03 32.23 32.31
N LEU A 689 9.43 31.18 33.04
CA LEU A 689 8.50 30.24 33.66
C LEU A 689 7.58 30.90 34.70
N GLU A 690 8.08 31.88 35.47
CA GLU A 690 7.28 32.58 36.48
C GLU A 690 6.13 33.39 35.85
N LYS A 691 6.33 33.92 34.63
CA LYS A 691 5.26 34.54 33.83
C LYS A 691 4.09 33.58 33.63
N LEU A 692 4.35 32.32 33.25
CA LEU A 692 3.31 31.30 33.09
C LEU A 692 2.62 30.98 34.42
N ARG A 693 3.36 30.93 35.54
CA ARG A 693 2.81 30.67 36.87
C ARG A 693 1.89 31.80 37.34
N SER A 694 2.27 33.04 37.13
CA SER A 694 1.42 34.21 37.35
C SER A 694 0.09 34.10 36.57
N PHE A 695 0.13 33.74 35.28
CA PHE A 695 -1.10 33.48 34.52
C PHE A 695 -1.95 32.34 35.10
N ILE A 696 -1.33 31.23 35.54
CA ILE A 696 -2.05 30.12 36.19
C ILE A 696 -2.72 30.60 37.49
N SER A 697 -2.04 31.41 38.30
CA SER A 697 -2.58 31.97 39.54
C SER A 697 -3.77 32.89 39.27
N LEU A 698 -3.68 33.75 38.24
CA LEU A 698 -4.80 34.58 37.79
C LEU A 698 -6.01 33.72 37.37
N ILE A 699 -5.77 32.71 36.52
CA ILE A 699 -6.83 31.82 36.03
C ILE A 699 -7.51 31.09 37.20
N ARG A 700 -6.73 30.59 38.17
CA ARG A 700 -7.25 29.93 39.38
C ARG A 700 -8.08 30.88 40.25
N CYS A 701 -7.63 32.13 40.40
CA CYS A 701 -8.37 33.17 41.11
C CYS A 701 -9.71 33.44 40.42
N LEU A 702 -9.72 33.68 39.11
CA LEU A 702 -10.92 33.95 38.33
C LEU A 702 -11.90 32.76 38.33
N THR A 703 -11.41 31.54 38.13
CA THR A 703 -12.27 30.34 38.17
C THR A 703 -12.90 30.12 39.54
N THR A 704 -12.18 30.41 40.62
CA THR A 704 -12.70 30.32 42.00
C THR A 704 -13.80 31.35 42.25
N LEU A 705 -13.65 32.57 41.73
CA LEU A 705 -14.55 33.68 42.04
C LEU A 705 -15.77 33.80 41.10
N LEU A 706 -15.65 33.33 39.85
CA LEU A 706 -16.59 33.69 38.77
C LEU A 706 -17.09 32.49 37.96
N SER A 707 -16.63 31.27 38.23
CA SER A 707 -17.03 30.01 37.56
C SER A 707 -17.15 30.14 36.04
N HIS A 708 -18.37 30.28 35.51
CA HIS A 708 -18.70 30.34 34.08
C HIS A 708 -18.29 31.65 33.37
N LYS A 709 -18.15 32.77 34.10
CA LYS A 709 -17.71 34.06 33.52
C LYS A 709 -16.20 34.28 33.57
N ALA A 710 -15.46 33.36 34.17
CA ALA A 710 -14.03 33.50 34.39
C ALA A 710 -13.24 33.64 33.07
N LEU A 711 -13.71 33.00 31.99
CA LEU A 711 -13.07 33.08 30.67
C LEU A 711 -13.25 34.45 30.02
N ASP A 712 -14.44 35.05 30.11
CA ASP A 712 -14.73 36.36 29.52
C ASP A 712 -13.89 37.44 30.19
N ILE A 713 -13.80 37.40 31.53
CA ILE A 713 -12.99 38.34 32.30
C ILE A 713 -11.49 38.12 32.02
N LEU A 714 -11.04 36.88 31.86
CA LEU A 714 -9.66 36.59 31.44
C LEU A 714 -9.36 37.22 30.06
N LYS A 715 -10.26 37.05 29.09
CA LYS A 715 -10.13 37.67 27.76
C LYS A 715 -10.06 39.19 27.82
N ASP A 716 -10.91 39.82 28.62
CA ASP A 716 -10.93 41.28 28.80
C ASP A 716 -9.69 41.81 29.51
N VAL A 717 -9.15 41.05 30.47
CA VAL A 717 -7.89 41.38 31.15
C VAL A 717 -6.72 41.29 30.16
N CYS A 718 -6.65 40.24 29.34
CA CYS A 718 -5.61 40.07 28.34
C CYS A 718 -5.72 41.08 27.17
N MET A 719 -6.92 41.53 26.79
CA MET A 719 -7.09 42.64 25.83
C MET A 719 -6.53 43.97 26.36
N GLY A 720 -6.54 44.15 27.69
CA GLY A 720 -5.94 45.31 28.37
C GLY A 720 -4.42 45.26 28.50
N SER A 721 -3.72 44.46 27.67
CA SER A 721 -2.26 44.31 27.65
C SER A 721 -1.63 43.77 28.95
N PHE A 722 -2.34 42.88 29.67
CA PHE A 722 -1.73 42.14 30.77
C PHE A 722 -0.67 41.17 30.24
N ASP A 723 0.59 41.40 30.62
CA ASP A 723 1.74 40.59 30.19
C ASP A 723 2.38 39.79 31.34
N ALA A 724 1.78 39.81 32.54
CA ALA A 724 2.28 39.18 33.77
C ALA A 724 3.76 39.50 34.14
N LYS A 725 4.37 40.47 33.48
CA LYS A 725 5.66 41.07 33.81
C LYS A 725 5.39 42.48 34.31
N PHE A 726 5.77 42.73 35.56
CA PHE A 726 5.52 44.00 36.22
C PHE A 726 6.84 44.71 36.51
N ASP A 727 6.90 46.01 36.19
CA ASP A 727 8.10 46.81 36.43
C ASP A 727 8.26 47.23 37.89
N SER A 728 7.20 47.16 38.70
CA SER A 728 7.23 47.53 40.14
C SER A 728 6.12 46.88 40.95
N CYS A 729 6.32 46.80 42.27
CA CYS A 729 5.30 46.37 43.24
C CYS A 729 4.02 47.22 43.17
N SER A 730 4.16 48.53 42.90
CA SER A 730 3.02 49.44 42.74
C SER A 730 2.16 49.11 41.51
N GLY A 731 2.79 48.61 40.43
CA GLY A 731 2.10 48.14 39.23
C GLY A 731 1.26 46.89 39.52
N ILE A 732 1.79 45.96 40.33
CA ILE A 732 1.07 44.77 40.80
C ILE A 732 -0.18 45.19 41.59
N HIS A 733 -0.02 46.07 42.58
CA HIS A 733 -1.13 46.52 43.43
C HIS A 733 -2.22 47.27 42.63
N CYS A 734 -1.81 48.12 41.68
CA CYS A 734 -2.72 48.81 40.78
C CYS A 734 -3.53 47.82 39.92
N PHE A 735 -2.88 46.78 39.39
CA PHE A 735 -3.55 45.73 38.62
C PHE A 735 -4.58 44.97 39.47
N ILE A 736 -4.23 44.58 40.70
CA ILE A 736 -5.14 43.88 41.60
C ILE A 736 -6.36 44.74 41.94
N THR A 737 -6.17 46.03 42.17
CA THR A 737 -7.26 46.99 42.44
C THR A 737 -8.20 47.12 41.23
N GLN A 738 -7.64 47.22 40.01
CA GLN A 738 -8.44 47.26 38.78
C GLN A 738 -9.20 45.94 38.56
N LEU A 739 -8.56 44.79 38.84
CA LEU A 739 -9.20 43.49 38.76
C LEU A 739 -10.36 43.39 39.77
N GLN A 740 -10.19 43.89 40.99
CA GLN A 740 -11.25 43.94 42.01
C GLN A 740 -12.48 44.72 41.52
N GLN A 741 -12.27 45.88 40.88
CA GLN A 741 -13.35 46.69 40.32
C GLN A 741 -14.11 45.95 39.21
N ARG A 742 -13.39 45.24 38.32
CA ARG A 742 -13.99 44.42 37.25
C ARG A 742 -14.81 43.26 37.80
N ILE A 743 -14.28 42.53 38.79
CA ILE A 743 -14.98 41.41 39.43
C ILE A 743 -16.26 41.89 40.15
N LYS A 744 -16.21 43.07 40.80
CA LYS A 744 -17.38 43.68 41.45
C LYS A 744 -18.46 44.11 40.45
N ALA A 745 -18.07 44.61 39.27
CA ALA A 745 -19.01 45.02 38.22
C ALA A 745 -19.84 43.83 37.65
N GLU A 746 -19.26 42.62 37.64
CA GLU A 746 -19.86 41.42 37.03
C GLU A 746 -20.84 40.63 37.91
N LYS A 747 -21.11 41.12 39.14
CA LYS A 747 -21.95 40.48 40.17
C LYS A 747 -21.51 39.04 40.48
N SER A 748 -20.28 38.88 40.99
CA SER A 748 -19.74 37.60 41.48
C SER A 748 -20.69 36.92 42.48
N THR A 749 -20.71 35.59 42.46
CA THR A 749 -21.46 34.75 43.42
C THR A 749 -20.74 34.60 44.78
N ALA A 750 -19.51 35.10 44.91
CA ALA A 750 -18.72 35.05 46.14
C ALA A 750 -18.97 36.27 47.04
N ASP A 751 -18.90 36.08 48.36
CA ASP A 751 -18.98 37.17 49.34
C ASP A 751 -17.72 38.07 49.28
N GLU A 752 -17.86 39.33 49.70
CA GLU A 752 -16.78 40.33 49.60
C GLU A 752 -15.50 39.90 50.31
N ASN A 753 -15.61 39.15 51.42
CA ASN A 753 -14.46 38.61 52.14
C ASN A 753 -13.71 37.53 51.35
N THR A 754 -14.41 36.69 50.59
CA THR A 754 -13.77 35.68 49.73
C THR A 754 -13.12 36.31 48.51
N ILE A 755 -13.76 37.33 47.92
CA ILE A 755 -13.16 38.12 46.83
C ILE A 755 -11.87 38.79 47.31
N HIS A 756 -11.91 39.45 48.48
CA HIS A 756 -10.74 40.11 49.07
C HIS A 756 -9.60 39.13 49.35
N ARG A 757 -9.88 38.00 50.04
CA ARG A 757 -8.87 36.98 50.33
C ARG A 757 -8.26 36.35 49.09
N ALA A 758 -9.05 36.09 48.05
CA ALA A 758 -8.56 35.51 46.81
C ALA A 758 -7.65 36.49 46.05
N LEU A 759 -7.97 37.78 46.06
CA LEU A 759 -7.16 38.82 45.43
C LEU A 759 -5.86 39.11 46.19
N VAL A 760 -5.90 39.15 47.53
CA VAL A 760 -4.67 39.27 48.35
C VAL A 760 -3.75 38.06 48.13
N LYS A 761 -4.31 36.85 47.96
CA LYS A 761 -3.52 35.66 47.62
C LYS A 761 -2.91 35.76 46.22
N LEU A 762 -3.65 36.29 45.24
CA LEU A 762 -3.14 36.51 43.89
C LEU A 762 -2.02 37.56 43.88
N GLU A 763 -2.19 38.65 44.62
CA GLU A 763 -1.18 39.70 44.81
C GLU A 763 0.10 39.14 45.42
N LEU A 764 -0.03 38.26 46.41
CA LEU A 764 1.10 37.53 46.99
C LEU A 764 1.82 36.64 45.99
N ASP A 765 1.08 35.88 45.17
CA ASP A 765 1.68 35.02 44.15
C ASP A 765 2.45 35.86 43.11
N PHE A 766 1.91 37.01 42.68
CA PHE A 766 2.62 37.94 41.79
C PHE A 766 3.85 38.59 42.42
N LEU A 767 3.82 38.93 43.70
CA LEU A 767 4.96 39.51 44.40
C LEU A 767 6.10 38.49 44.60
N LYS A 768 5.76 37.22 44.83
CA LYS A 768 6.74 36.12 44.86
C LYS A 768 7.44 35.95 43.50
N ASP A 769 6.65 35.93 42.43
CA ASP A 769 7.16 35.79 41.07
C ASP A 769 8.04 37.00 40.69
N TRP A 770 7.63 38.23 41.06
CA TRP A 770 8.41 39.45 40.82
C TRP A 770 9.72 39.50 41.62
N LEU A 771 9.72 39.00 42.86
CA LEU A 771 10.91 38.93 43.71
C LEU A 771 12.00 38.02 43.16
N ALA A 772 11.62 36.94 42.48
CA ALA A 772 12.57 36.01 41.88
C ALA A 772 13.50 36.74 40.90
N ASP A 773 12.98 37.72 40.16
CA ASP A 773 13.73 38.52 39.18
C ASP A 773 14.33 39.83 39.77
N ASN A 774 13.87 40.27 40.94
CA ASN A 774 14.22 41.55 41.56
C ASN A 774 14.73 41.39 43.00
N GLY A 775 15.60 40.41 43.22
CA GLY A 775 16.10 40.01 44.54
C GLY A 775 16.77 41.14 45.34
N ASP A 776 17.22 42.23 44.70
CA ASP A 776 17.84 43.36 45.41
C ASP A 776 16.83 44.43 45.87
N SER A 777 15.55 44.31 45.47
CA SER A 777 14.50 45.34 45.65
C SER A 777 13.51 45.05 46.79
N TYR A 778 13.90 44.29 47.82
CA TYR A 778 13.03 43.92 48.97
C TYR A 778 12.35 45.13 49.67
N GLY A 779 12.95 46.31 49.62
CA GLY A 779 12.41 47.53 50.24
C GLY A 779 11.07 47.99 49.66
N GLU A 780 10.81 47.73 48.37
CA GLU A 780 9.53 48.10 47.74
C GLU A 780 8.36 47.28 48.29
N ILE A 781 8.61 46.00 48.58
CA ILE A 781 7.61 45.09 49.13
C ILE A 781 7.31 45.42 50.57
N LEU A 782 8.33 45.72 51.36
CA LEU A 782 8.15 46.17 52.75
C LEU A 782 7.36 47.48 52.81
N THR A 783 7.52 48.36 51.82
CA THR A 783 6.74 49.61 51.70
C THR A 783 5.27 49.32 51.38
N LEU A 784 5.01 48.41 50.44
CA LEU A 784 3.65 47.99 50.08
C LEU A 784 2.93 47.24 51.23
N MET A 785 3.66 46.42 51.99
CA MET A 785 3.14 45.69 53.15
C MET A 785 2.80 46.59 54.35
N ASN A 786 3.41 47.77 54.43
CA ASN A 786 3.16 48.75 55.49
C ASN A 786 1.99 49.71 55.17
N ASP A 787 1.34 49.58 54.00
CA ASP A 787 0.12 50.33 53.69
C ASP A 787 -1.06 49.82 54.54
N GLU A 788 -1.71 50.72 55.28
CA GLU A 788 -2.85 50.39 56.17
C GLU A 788 -4.04 49.78 55.41
N ASN A 789 -4.11 49.93 54.09
CA ASN A 789 -5.18 49.39 53.26
C ASN A 789 -4.85 48.01 52.64
N ASN A 790 -3.67 47.44 52.92
CA ASN A 790 -3.23 46.19 52.31
C ASN A 790 -3.00 45.06 53.35
N ASP A 791 -3.74 43.96 53.22
CA ASP A 791 -3.68 42.81 54.13
C ASP A 791 -2.48 41.86 53.86
N LEU A 792 -1.54 42.24 52.98
CA LEU A 792 -0.34 41.46 52.67
C LEU A 792 0.52 41.14 53.91
N TRP A 793 0.47 41.95 54.96
CA TRP A 793 1.20 41.71 56.22
C TRP A 793 0.89 40.33 56.83
N PHE A 794 -0.34 39.85 56.71
CA PHE A 794 -0.75 38.52 57.21
C PHE A 794 -0.07 37.35 56.50
N TYR A 795 0.54 37.61 55.34
CA TYR A 795 1.25 36.62 54.55
C TYR A 795 2.74 36.91 54.38
N SER A 796 3.28 37.89 55.12
CA SER A 796 4.70 38.27 55.19
C SER A 796 5.67 37.08 55.15
N ALA A 797 5.46 36.11 56.04
CA ALA A 797 6.31 34.92 56.14
C ALA A 797 6.34 34.08 54.85
N LYS A 798 5.25 34.08 54.06
CA LYS A 798 5.20 33.36 52.79
C LYS A 798 5.87 34.14 51.66
N ILE A 799 5.89 35.48 51.68
CA ILE A 799 6.46 36.27 50.59
C ILE A 799 7.97 36.08 50.51
N PHE A 800 8.64 35.97 51.65
CA PHE A 800 10.10 35.85 51.76
C PHE A 800 10.62 34.40 51.90
N THR A 801 9.76 33.39 51.75
CA THR A 801 10.09 31.95 51.71
C THR A 801 9.56 31.32 50.45
#